data_AF-A0A482D4X5-F1
#
_entry.id   AF-A0A482D4X5-F1
#
_cell.length_a   1.000
_cell.length_b   1.000
_cell.length_c   1.000
_cell.angle_alpha   90.00
_cell.angle_beta   90.00
_cell.angle_gamma   90.00
#
_symmetry.space_group_name_H-M   'P 1'
#
loop_
_entity.id
_entity.type
_entity.pdbx_description
1 polymer ?
#
loop_
_entity_poly.entity_id
_entity_poly.type
_entity_poly.pdbx_seq_one_letter_code
_entity_poly.pdbx_strand_id
1 'polypeptide(L)'
;MKALKLQLIPTRKQYKILDEMFWKWASLANRVSQKGESKETLAPKKDIQKIQFNATQLNQIEKDIKDLRGAMKEQQKQKERLLLQIQERRSTISEMLNDDNNKERDPHRPLNFRPKGWRKFHTSKHWVGELSKILRQEDRVKKTIERIVAGKISFKPKRIGIWSSNYKINFFKRKISINPLNSKGFELTLMTEPTQDLIGKNGGKSVLNNKRYLDDSIKSLLMFALHSRFFGLNNTDTYLLGGKINPSLVKYYKKNQDMGEFGREIVEKFERKLKQEINEQQKKIIMSQIKEQYSNRDSAFNKDYLGLINEFSEVFNQRKSERAEYLLDSFEDKIKQIKQEIGESLNISDWDFLIDEAKKAYGYEEGFTEYVYSKRYLEILNKIVKAVLITDIYFDLRKYPILLRKPLDKIKKISNLKPDEWSYYIQFGYDSINPVQLMSTDKFLGIDRGLTHLLAYSVFDKEKKEFIINQLEPNPIMGWKWKLRKVKRSLQHLERRIRAQKMVKLPENQMKKKLKSIEPKIEVHYHNISRKIVNLAKDYNASIVVESLEGGGLKQHGRKKNARNRSLNYALSLFDYGKIASLIKYKADLEGVPMYEVLPAYTSQQCAKCVLEKGSFVDPEIIGYVEDIGIKGSLLDSLFEGTELSSIQVLKKIKNKIELSARDNHNKEINLILKYNFKGLVIVRGQDKEEIAEHPIKEINGKFAILDFVYKRGKEKVGKKGNQKVRYTGNKKVGYCSKHGQVDADLNASRVIALCKYLDINDPILFGEQRKSFK
;
A
#
# COMPACT_ATOMS: atom_id res chain seq x y z
N MET A 1 7.10 -11.01 4.29
CA MET A 1 8.30 -10.55 5.05
C MET A 1 7.96 -9.87 6.37
N LYS A 2 8.37 -10.51 7.46
CA LYS A 2 8.39 -9.99 8.84
C LYS A 2 9.79 -9.44 9.15
N ALA A 3 9.87 -8.56 10.14
CA ALA A 3 11.15 -8.01 10.60
C ALA A 3 11.23 -8.04 12.13
N LEU A 4 12.25 -8.72 12.66
CA LEU A 4 12.59 -8.68 14.08
C LEU A 4 13.66 -7.61 14.29
N LYS A 5 13.47 -6.74 15.29
CA LYS A 5 14.42 -5.69 15.62
C LYS A 5 14.78 -5.76 17.10
N LEU A 6 16.06 -6.00 17.37
CA LEU A 6 16.61 -6.14 18.73
C LEU A 6 17.54 -4.96 19.03
N GLN A 7 17.48 -4.45 20.27
CA GLN A 7 18.35 -3.38 20.72
C GLN A 7 19.71 -3.93 21.16
N LEU A 8 20.77 -3.21 20.83
CA LEU A 8 22.14 -3.50 21.27
C LEU A 8 22.48 -2.57 22.44
N ILE A 9 23.22 -3.08 23.43
CA ILE A 9 23.72 -2.31 24.57
C ILE A 9 25.26 -2.29 24.48
N PRO A 10 25.85 -1.28 23.80
CA PRO A 10 27.30 -1.16 23.69
C PRO A 10 27.91 -0.53 24.95
N THR A 11 29.13 -0.95 25.28
CA THR A 11 30.00 -0.23 26.23
C THR A 11 30.59 1.03 25.60
N ARG A 12 31.18 1.91 26.42
CA ARG A 12 31.83 3.16 25.95
C ARG A 12 32.90 2.93 24.88
N LYS A 13 33.66 1.83 24.96
CA LYS A 13 34.66 1.45 23.93
C LYS A 13 33.98 0.99 22.64
N GLN A 14 32.91 0.21 22.74
CA GLN A 14 32.18 -0.34 21.60
C GLN A 14 31.41 0.71 20.81
N TYR A 15 30.92 1.76 21.46
CA TYR A 15 30.33 2.91 20.76
C TYR A 15 31.27 3.51 19.71
N LYS A 16 32.56 3.63 20.02
CA LYS A 16 33.58 4.13 19.07
C LYS A 16 33.75 3.19 17.88
N ILE A 17 33.89 1.89 18.14
CA ILE A 17 34.03 0.85 17.10
C ILE A 17 32.83 0.88 16.15
N LEU A 18 31.61 0.95 16.69
CA LEU A 18 30.40 1.03 15.90
C LEU A 18 30.37 2.30 15.02
N ASP A 19 30.70 3.47 15.57
CA ASP A 19 30.74 4.71 14.78
C ASP A 19 31.79 4.63 13.64
N GLU A 20 32.97 4.08 13.92
CA GLU A 20 34.01 3.83 12.92
C GLU A 20 33.52 2.91 11.78
N MET A 21 32.79 1.83 12.10
CA MET A 21 32.19 0.95 11.09
C MET A 21 31.25 1.73 10.15
N PHE A 22 30.35 2.56 10.71
CA PHE A 22 29.44 3.38 9.92
C PHE A 22 30.18 4.41 9.06
N TRP A 23 31.27 5.01 9.56
CA TRP A 23 32.07 5.97 8.81
C TRP A 23 32.84 5.33 7.66
N LYS A 24 33.47 4.17 7.88
CA LYS A 24 34.19 3.45 6.82
C LYS A 24 33.23 2.99 5.72
N TRP A 25 32.03 2.52 6.09
CA TRP A 25 30.98 2.20 5.11
C TRP A 25 30.58 3.43 4.27
N ALA A 26 30.41 4.59 4.91
CA ALA A 26 30.12 5.85 4.22
C ALA A 26 31.21 6.25 3.23
N SER A 27 32.48 6.12 3.65
CA SER A 27 33.64 6.44 2.82
C SER A 27 33.72 5.56 1.58
N LEU A 28 33.52 4.24 1.74
CA LEU A 28 33.46 3.31 0.61
C LEU A 28 32.31 3.64 -0.34
N ALA A 29 31.12 3.88 0.20
CA ALA A 29 29.97 4.23 -0.62
C ALA A 29 30.21 5.50 -1.46
N ASN A 30 30.90 6.49 -0.88
CA ASN A 30 31.26 7.71 -1.59
C ASN A 30 32.30 7.49 -2.70
N ARG A 31 33.33 6.64 -2.46
CA ARG A 31 34.36 6.33 -3.46
C ARG A 31 33.78 5.60 -4.68
N VAL A 32 33.01 4.53 -4.43
CA VAL A 32 32.28 3.79 -5.48
C VAL A 32 31.32 4.72 -6.24
N SER A 33 30.70 5.68 -5.54
CA SER A 33 29.76 6.63 -6.16
C SER A 33 30.44 7.65 -7.07
N GLN A 34 31.64 8.13 -6.75
CA GLN A 34 32.28 9.27 -7.41
C GLN A 34 33.14 8.92 -8.62
N LYS A 35 33.75 7.74 -8.67
CA LYS A 35 34.79 7.45 -9.67
C LYS A 35 34.50 6.27 -10.61
N GLY A 36 33.43 5.51 -10.38
CA GLY A 36 33.26 4.24 -11.11
C GLY A 36 34.46 3.31 -10.98
N GLU A 37 35.23 3.42 -9.89
CA GLU A 37 36.43 2.61 -9.61
C GLU A 37 36.08 1.12 -9.70
N SER A 38 36.89 0.35 -10.43
CA SER A 38 36.71 -1.10 -10.63
C SER A 38 36.90 -1.87 -9.32
N LYS A 39 36.39 -3.10 -9.28
CA LYS A 39 36.47 -3.97 -8.09
C LYS A 39 37.91 -4.19 -7.61
N GLU A 40 38.90 -4.16 -8.51
CA GLU A 40 40.32 -4.33 -8.16
C GLU A 40 40.94 -3.11 -7.47
N THR A 41 40.48 -1.89 -7.75
CA THR A 41 41.05 -0.66 -7.16
C THR A 41 40.53 -0.36 -5.76
N LEU A 42 39.38 -0.92 -5.41
CA LEU A 42 38.76 -0.82 -4.08
C LEU A 42 39.10 -2.00 -3.16
N ALA A 43 39.70 -3.06 -3.72
CA ALA A 43 40.25 -4.15 -2.95
C ALA A 43 41.39 -3.63 -2.05
N PRO A 44 41.46 -4.03 -0.78
CA PRO A 44 42.47 -3.52 0.13
C PRO A 44 43.89 -3.92 -0.32
N LYS A 45 44.80 -2.94 -0.46
CA LYS A 45 46.24 -3.21 -0.54
C LYS A 45 46.70 -3.84 0.79
N LYS A 46 47.61 -4.82 0.71
CA LYS A 46 48.03 -5.67 1.84
C LYS A 46 48.48 -4.90 3.08
N ASP A 47 48.93 -3.65 2.95
CA ASP A 47 49.67 -2.96 4.03
C ASP A 47 49.01 -1.72 4.66
N ILE A 48 47.70 -1.47 4.49
CA ILE A 48 47.09 -0.24 5.05
C ILE A 48 45.78 -0.48 5.84
N GLN A 49 45.85 -0.13 7.14
CA GLN A 49 44.81 0.08 8.18
C GLN A 49 43.88 -1.07 8.64
N LYS A 50 43.71 -1.14 9.97
CA LYS A 50 43.06 -2.18 10.82
C LYS A 50 41.62 -2.67 10.50
N ILE A 51 40.90 -2.16 9.50
CA ILE A 51 39.55 -2.69 9.12
C ILE A 51 39.41 -2.67 7.60
N GLN A 52 39.30 -3.85 6.98
CA GLN A 52 39.28 -4.05 5.52
C GLN A 52 38.03 -4.82 5.06
N PHE A 53 37.32 -4.36 4.02
CA PHE A 53 36.08 -4.99 3.54
C PHE A 53 36.36 -6.11 2.55
N ASN A 54 35.63 -7.23 2.65
CA ASN A 54 35.77 -8.34 1.71
C ASN A 54 34.96 -8.11 0.41
N ALA A 55 35.26 -8.87 -0.65
CA ALA A 55 34.61 -8.74 -1.97
C ALA A 55 33.08 -8.83 -1.91
N THR A 56 32.55 -9.65 -1.01
CA THR A 56 31.11 -9.87 -0.86
C THR A 56 30.40 -8.67 -0.23
N GLN A 57 31.02 -7.98 0.73
CA GLN A 57 30.51 -6.74 1.27
C GLN A 57 30.60 -5.58 0.27
N LEU A 58 31.60 -5.59 -0.63
CA LEU A 58 31.68 -4.63 -1.74
C LEU A 58 30.49 -4.79 -2.70
N ASN A 59 30.06 -6.03 -3.01
CA ASN A 59 28.85 -6.27 -3.80
C ASN A 59 27.57 -5.73 -3.11
N GLN A 60 27.48 -5.80 -1.78
CA GLN A 60 26.34 -5.22 -1.04
C GLN A 60 26.36 -3.69 -1.04
N ILE A 61 27.55 -3.08 -1.02
CA ILE A 61 27.71 -1.62 -1.16
C ILE A 61 27.16 -1.15 -2.51
N GLU A 62 27.38 -1.88 -3.60
CA GLU A 62 26.79 -1.56 -4.91
C GLU A 62 25.25 -1.56 -4.87
N LYS A 63 24.64 -2.56 -4.23
CA LYS A 63 23.18 -2.63 -4.05
C LYS A 63 22.66 -1.47 -3.20
N ASP A 64 23.30 -1.18 -2.07
CA ASP A 64 22.96 -0.05 -1.21
C ASP A 64 23.12 1.29 -1.94
N ILE A 65 24.16 1.44 -2.76
CA ILE A 65 24.39 2.62 -3.62
C ILE A 65 23.34 2.70 -4.71
N LYS A 66 22.93 1.59 -5.34
CA LYS A 66 21.88 1.57 -6.35
C LYS A 66 20.55 2.02 -5.76
N ASP A 67 20.21 1.53 -4.57
CA ASP A 67 19.03 1.96 -3.81
C ASP A 67 19.13 3.46 -3.44
N LEU A 68 20.29 3.91 -2.97
CA LEU A 68 20.54 5.32 -2.67
C LEU A 68 20.47 6.20 -3.92
N ARG A 69 21.02 5.76 -5.06
CA ARG A 69 20.93 6.43 -6.37
C ARG A 69 19.49 6.48 -6.85
N GLY A 70 18.72 5.41 -6.66
CA GLY A 70 17.28 5.40 -6.91
C GLY A 70 16.54 6.47 -6.09
N ALA A 71 16.82 6.52 -4.78
CA ALA A 71 16.26 7.54 -3.89
C ALA A 71 16.72 8.96 -4.27
N MET A 72 17.98 9.13 -4.67
CA MET A 72 18.53 10.40 -5.14
C MET A 72 17.93 10.83 -6.47
N LYS A 73 17.67 9.92 -7.40
CA LYS A 73 16.99 10.20 -8.68
C LYS A 73 15.56 10.67 -8.42
N GLU A 74 14.85 10.06 -7.47
CA GLU A 74 13.53 10.52 -7.06
C GLU A 74 13.60 11.90 -6.38
N GLN A 75 14.60 12.11 -5.52
CA GLN A 75 14.87 13.42 -4.92
C GLN A 75 15.21 14.47 -5.98
N GLN A 76 15.98 14.12 -7.01
CA GLN A 76 16.32 14.96 -8.14
C GLN A 76 15.05 15.36 -8.90
N LYS A 77 14.19 14.40 -9.28
CA LYS A 77 12.90 14.68 -9.92
C LYS A 77 12.04 15.65 -9.10
N GLN A 78 12.02 15.48 -7.77
CA GLN A 78 11.31 16.41 -6.88
C GLN A 78 11.94 17.82 -6.90
N LYS A 79 13.27 17.92 -6.98
CA LYS A 79 14.00 19.19 -7.08
C LYS A 79 13.84 19.85 -8.44
N GLU A 80 13.79 19.08 -9.52
CA GLU A 80 13.50 19.57 -10.88
C GLU A 80 12.08 20.11 -10.98
N ARG A 81 11.08 19.39 -10.44
CA ARG A 81 9.70 19.90 -10.33
C ARG A 81 9.63 21.20 -9.52
N LEU A 82 10.40 21.28 -8.43
CA LEU A 82 10.49 22.49 -7.62
C LEU A 82 11.20 23.63 -8.39
N LEU A 83 12.23 23.33 -9.18
CA LEU A 83 12.94 24.30 -10.00
C LEU A 83 11.99 24.90 -11.05
N LEU A 84 11.20 24.07 -11.72
CA LEU A 84 10.19 24.51 -12.68
C LEU A 84 9.19 25.48 -12.04
N GLN A 85 8.64 25.13 -10.87
CA GLN A 85 7.73 26.00 -10.11
C GLN A 85 8.38 27.34 -9.70
N ILE A 86 9.67 27.33 -9.36
CA ILE A 86 10.42 28.55 -9.02
C ILE A 86 10.64 29.41 -10.27
N GLN A 87 10.94 28.79 -11.41
CA GLN A 87 11.17 29.46 -12.70
C GLN A 87 9.89 30.07 -13.27
N GLU A 88 8.77 29.34 -13.23
CA GLU A 88 7.45 29.88 -13.58
C GLU A 88 7.13 31.10 -12.71
N ARG A 89 7.33 30.98 -11.40
CA ARG A 89 7.10 32.09 -10.46
C ARG A 89 8.04 33.28 -10.73
N ARG A 90 9.27 33.02 -11.16
CA ARG A 90 10.25 34.05 -11.56
C ARG A 90 9.77 34.78 -12.81
N SER A 91 9.39 34.06 -13.87
CA SER A 91 8.94 34.66 -15.13
C SER A 91 7.66 35.45 -14.90
N THR A 92 6.67 34.91 -14.19
CA THR A 92 5.43 35.65 -13.87
C THR A 92 5.69 36.96 -13.13
N ILE A 93 6.60 36.98 -12.15
CA ILE A 93 6.94 38.22 -11.42
C ILE A 93 7.76 39.16 -12.30
N SER A 94 8.68 38.63 -13.11
CA SER A 94 9.51 39.42 -14.03
C SER A 94 8.69 40.09 -15.12
N GLU A 95 7.80 39.34 -15.78
CA GLU A 95 6.87 39.83 -16.80
C GLU A 95 5.93 40.88 -16.22
N MET A 96 5.39 40.65 -15.02
CA MET A 96 4.57 41.64 -14.31
C MET A 96 5.35 42.90 -13.94
N LEU A 97 6.64 42.80 -13.60
CA LEU A 97 7.46 43.98 -13.31
C LEU A 97 7.80 44.78 -14.57
N ASN A 98 8.01 44.10 -15.70
CA ASN A 98 8.42 44.70 -16.97
C ASN A 98 7.23 45.25 -17.79
N ASP A 99 6.05 44.62 -17.71
CA ASP A 99 4.86 45.02 -18.47
C ASP A 99 3.71 45.40 -17.52
N ASP A 100 3.23 46.64 -17.66
CA ASP A 100 2.13 47.18 -16.86
C ASP A 100 0.80 46.45 -17.13
N ASN A 101 0.59 45.89 -18.33
CA ASN A 101 -0.62 45.14 -18.69
C ASN A 101 -0.78 43.84 -17.88
N ASN A 102 0.31 43.35 -17.30
CA ASN A 102 0.34 42.16 -16.46
C ASN A 102 0.17 42.47 -14.97
N LYS A 103 0.10 43.77 -14.61
CA LYS A 103 -0.17 44.23 -13.24
C LYS A 103 -1.67 44.35 -13.02
N GLU A 104 -2.17 43.55 -12.09
CA GLU A 104 -3.47 43.79 -11.49
C GLU A 104 -3.27 44.74 -10.31
N ARG A 105 -3.73 45.99 -10.41
CA ARG A 105 -3.60 47.02 -9.38
C ARG A 105 -4.70 46.89 -8.32
N ASP A 106 -4.37 47.24 -7.08
CA ASP A 106 -5.34 47.28 -5.99
C ASP A 106 -6.31 48.46 -6.19
N PRO A 107 -7.65 48.22 -6.24
CA PRO A 107 -8.64 49.28 -6.44
C PRO A 107 -8.59 50.40 -5.40
N HIS A 108 -8.12 50.10 -4.18
CA HIS A 108 -8.06 51.06 -3.08
C HIS A 108 -6.66 51.62 -2.84
N ARG A 109 -5.61 51.01 -3.42
CA ARG A 109 -4.20 51.41 -3.27
C ARG A 109 -3.42 51.21 -4.58
N PRO A 110 -3.52 52.13 -5.55
CA PRO A 110 -2.99 51.94 -6.92
C PRO A 110 -1.47 51.67 -7.03
N LEU A 111 -0.71 52.02 -5.99
CA LEU A 111 0.73 51.73 -5.84
C LEU A 111 1.04 50.25 -5.56
N ASN A 112 0.05 49.48 -5.10
CA ASN A 112 0.15 48.05 -4.88
C ASN A 112 -0.43 47.29 -6.08
N PHE A 113 0.31 46.28 -6.54
CA PHE A 113 -0.08 45.46 -7.67
C PHE A 113 0.29 44.00 -7.45
N ARG A 114 -0.21 43.11 -8.31
CA ARG A 114 0.07 41.67 -8.28
C ARG A 114 0.01 41.06 -9.68
N PRO A 115 0.52 39.84 -9.88
CA PRO A 115 0.25 39.10 -11.10
C PRO A 115 -1.22 38.69 -11.16
N LYS A 116 -1.81 38.69 -12.36
CA LYS A 116 -3.22 38.31 -12.58
C LYS A 116 -3.55 36.97 -11.90
N GLY A 117 -4.60 36.96 -11.09
CA GLY A 117 -5.09 35.76 -10.41
C GLY A 117 -4.33 35.35 -9.14
N TRP A 118 -3.28 36.09 -8.75
CA TRP A 118 -2.66 35.94 -7.43
C TRP A 118 -3.50 36.62 -6.36
N ARG A 119 -3.26 36.34 -5.07
CA ARG A 119 -4.19 36.79 -4.01
C ARG A 119 -3.83 38.12 -3.34
N LYS A 120 -2.57 38.53 -3.35
CA LYS A 120 -2.09 39.65 -2.53
C LYS A 120 -1.42 40.71 -3.39
N PHE A 121 -1.81 41.95 -3.17
CA PHE A 121 -1.18 43.13 -3.74
C PHE A 121 0.01 43.55 -2.89
N HIS A 122 1.10 43.93 -3.55
CA HIS A 122 2.33 44.40 -2.91
C HIS A 122 2.96 45.51 -3.74
N THR A 123 3.89 46.26 -3.13
CA THR A 123 4.62 47.34 -3.81
C THR A 123 5.67 46.79 -4.79
N SER A 124 6.11 47.61 -5.75
CA SER A 124 7.22 47.27 -6.65
C SER A 124 8.47 46.82 -5.89
N LYS A 125 8.85 47.55 -4.83
CA LYS A 125 9.98 47.19 -3.95
C LYS A 125 9.88 45.79 -3.35
N HIS A 126 8.67 45.36 -2.97
CA HIS A 126 8.45 44.00 -2.47
C HIS A 126 8.66 42.96 -3.57
N TRP A 127 8.11 43.19 -4.76
CA TRP A 127 8.22 42.26 -5.89
C TRP A 127 9.65 42.13 -6.42
N VAL A 128 10.40 43.23 -6.48
CA VAL A 128 11.85 43.21 -6.78
C VAL A 128 12.60 42.39 -5.72
N GLY A 129 12.30 42.61 -4.44
CA GLY A 129 12.90 41.83 -3.35
C GLY A 129 12.50 40.34 -3.35
N GLU A 130 11.30 40.01 -3.81
CA GLU A 130 10.84 38.63 -3.99
C GLU A 130 11.54 37.98 -5.19
N LEU A 131 11.74 38.71 -6.29
CA LEU A 131 12.49 38.25 -7.46
C LEU A 131 13.94 37.89 -7.09
N SER A 132 14.63 38.75 -6.32
CA SER A 132 15.99 38.45 -5.83
C SER A 132 16.04 37.21 -4.92
N LYS A 133 15.00 36.97 -4.11
CA LYS A 133 14.92 35.75 -3.27
C LYS A 133 14.67 34.50 -4.11
N ILE A 134 13.82 34.61 -5.13
CA ILE A 134 13.52 33.54 -6.07
C ILE A 134 14.79 33.15 -6.83
N LEU A 135 15.58 34.11 -7.31
CA LEU A 135 16.88 33.87 -7.96
C LEU A 135 17.86 33.12 -7.05
N ARG A 136 18.01 33.53 -5.78
CA ARG A 136 18.85 32.80 -4.80
C ARG A 136 18.30 31.41 -4.46
N GLN A 137 16.99 31.21 -4.57
CA GLN A 137 16.37 29.91 -4.36
C GLN A 137 16.61 29.00 -5.57
N GLU A 138 16.52 29.55 -6.79
CA GLU A 138 16.83 28.88 -8.05
C GLU A 138 18.28 28.37 -8.05
N ASP A 139 19.25 29.24 -7.76
CA ASP A 139 20.68 28.88 -7.68
C ASP A 139 20.96 27.75 -6.67
N ARG A 140 20.37 27.82 -5.47
CA ARG A 140 20.52 26.76 -4.46
C ARG A 140 19.93 25.42 -4.92
N VAL A 141 18.81 25.44 -5.63
CA VAL A 141 18.18 24.23 -6.16
C VAL A 141 19.01 23.66 -7.30
N LYS A 142 19.51 24.50 -8.22
CA LYS A 142 20.45 24.09 -9.29
C LYS A 142 21.71 23.44 -8.75
N LYS A 143 22.40 24.09 -7.80
CA LYS A 143 23.58 23.52 -7.10
C LYS A 143 23.27 22.21 -6.38
N THR A 144 22.04 22.03 -5.89
CA THR A 144 21.64 20.75 -5.27
C THR A 144 21.45 19.67 -6.33
N ILE A 145 20.83 19.99 -7.47
CA ILE A 145 20.67 19.07 -8.61
C ILE A 145 22.04 18.68 -9.16
N GLU A 146 22.94 19.65 -9.39
CA GLU A 146 24.32 19.42 -9.85
C GLU A 146 25.08 18.48 -8.89
N ARG A 147 24.93 18.67 -7.58
CA ARG A 147 25.56 17.77 -6.59
C ARG A 147 24.98 16.36 -6.62
N ILE A 148 23.68 16.21 -6.89
CA ILE A 148 23.03 14.90 -7.03
C ILE A 148 23.49 14.22 -8.32
N VAL A 149 23.52 14.94 -9.45
CA VAL A 149 23.99 14.45 -10.75
C VAL A 149 25.46 14.04 -10.68
N ALA A 150 26.30 14.85 -10.02
CA ALA A 150 27.72 14.56 -9.82
C ALA A 150 27.98 13.43 -8.79
N GLY A 151 26.95 12.80 -8.22
CA GLY A 151 27.11 11.71 -7.26
C GLY A 151 27.86 12.12 -5.98
N LYS A 152 27.91 13.41 -5.64
CA LYS A 152 28.59 13.95 -4.45
C LYS A 152 27.73 13.72 -3.21
N ILE A 153 27.72 12.46 -2.75
CA ILE A 153 27.00 12.02 -1.56
C ILE A 153 27.80 12.43 -0.30
N SER A 154 27.22 13.25 0.57
CA SER A 154 27.74 13.48 1.92
C SER A 154 26.70 12.98 2.93
N PHE A 155 26.75 11.69 3.26
CA PHE A 155 25.74 11.06 4.11
C PHE A 155 26.41 10.20 5.18
N LYS A 156 26.04 10.43 6.44
CA LYS A 156 26.32 9.49 7.54
C LYS A 156 25.26 8.37 7.50
N PRO A 157 25.64 7.12 7.18
CA PRO A 157 24.69 6.01 7.15
C PRO A 157 24.05 5.80 8.51
N LYS A 158 22.74 5.55 8.49
CA LYS A 158 21.94 5.12 9.65
C LYS A 158 21.67 3.63 9.66
N ARG A 159 22.00 2.96 8.54
CA ARG A 159 21.87 1.53 8.33
C ARG A 159 23.12 1.03 7.61
N ILE A 160 23.64 -0.12 8.01
CA ILE A 160 24.66 -0.88 7.27
C ILE A 160 24.25 -2.35 7.27
N GLY A 161 24.48 -3.06 6.17
CA GLY A 161 24.32 -4.51 6.12
C GLY A 161 25.53 -5.21 6.76
N ILE A 162 25.28 -6.31 7.47
CA ILE A 162 26.33 -7.21 7.95
C ILE A 162 26.17 -8.55 7.22
N TRP A 163 27.28 -9.13 6.78
CA TRP A 163 27.28 -10.44 6.15
C TRP A 163 27.09 -11.56 7.17
N SER A 164 26.46 -12.67 6.78
CA SER A 164 26.18 -13.81 7.66
C SER A 164 27.40 -14.32 8.41
N SER A 165 28.53 -14.49 7.73
CA SER A 165 29.77 -14.99 8.34
C SER A 165 30.40 -14.06 9.39
N ASN A 166 29.98 -12.80 9.45
CA ASN A 166 30.63 -11.76 10.25
C ASN A 166 29.92 -11.52 11.59
N TYR A 167 28.92 -12.33 11.91
CA TYR A 167 28.30 -12.31 13.24
C TYR A 167 27.86 -13.71 13.66
N LYS A 168 27.76 -13.91 14.96
CA LYS A 168 27.09 -15.06 15.57
C LYS A 168 26.31 -14.59 16.78
N ILE A 169 25.19 -15.26 17.07
CA ILE A 169 24.32 -14.88 18.20
C ILE A 169 24.28 -16.02 19.20
N ASN A 170 24.45 -15.69 20.46
CA ASN A 170 24.20 -16.57 21.57
C ASN A 170 22.97 -16.04 22.32
N PHE A 171 21.84 -16.73 22.15
CA PHE A 171 20.56 -16.31 22.74
C PHE A 171 20.52 -16.59 24.25
N PHE A 172 21.18 -17.66 24.72
CA PHE A 172 21.30 -17.98 26.15
C PHE A 172 22.03 -16.87 26.92
N LYS A 173 23.22 -16.48 26.46
CA LYS A 173 24.01 -15.36 27.00
C LYS A 173 23.45 -13.98 26.65
N ARG A 174 22.45 -13.91 25.75
CA ARG A 174 21.91 -12.67 25.18
C ARG A 174 23.01 -11.78 24.60
N LYS A 175 23.92 -12.39 23.84
CA LYS A 175 25.07 -11.73 23.24
C LYS A 175 25.09 -11.92 21.74
N ILE A 176 25.58 -10.92 21.03
CA ILE A 176 25.95 -11.03 19.63
C ILE A 176 27.43 -10.74 19.48
N SER A 177 28.15 -11.73 18.97
CA SER A 177 29.52 -11.54 18.52
C SER A 177 29.47 -10.95 17.12
N ILE A 178 30.08 -9.79 16.94
CA ILE A 178 30.28 -9.17 15.65
C ILE A 178 31.78 -9.19 15.39
N ASN A 179 32.16 -9.76 14.25
CA ASN A 179 33.52 -9.76 13.76
C ASN A 179 33.63 -8.68 12.67
N PRO A 180 33.97 -7.43 13.06
CA PRO A 180 34.33 -6.44 12.07
C PRO A 180 35.68 -6.83 11.44
N LEU A 181 35.61 -7.49 10.29
CA LEU A 181 36.56 -7.33 9.18
C LEU A 181 38.05 -7.22 9.54
N ASN A 182 38.72 -8.37 9.62
CA ASN A 182 40.16 -8.56 9.89
C ASN A 182 40.68 -7.92 11.19
N SER A 183 39.79 -7.47 12.09
CA SER A 183 40.13 -7.04 13.45
C SER A 183 39.54 -7.98 14.50
N LYS A 184 40.02 -7.91 15.76
CA LYS A 184 39.48 -8.72 16.86
C LYS A 184 37.97 -8.48 16.98
N GLY A 185 37.21 -9.57 16.94
CA GLY A 185 35.77 -9.57 17.20
C GLY A 185 35.40 -8.91 18.53
N PHE A 186 34.18 -8.42 18.63
CA PHE A 186 33.65 -7.90 19.89
C PHE A 186 32.22 -8.37 20.13
N GLU A 187 31.89 -8.58 21.40
CA GLU A 187 30.57 -9.03 21.83
C GLU A 187 29.72 -7.86 22.30
N LEU A 188 28.50 -7.73 21.78
CA LEU A 188 27.50 -6.78 22.25
C LEU A 188 26.41 -7.51 23.02
N THR A 189 25.94 -6.89 24.09
CA THR A 189 24.75 -7.35 24.80
C THR A 189 23.51 -7.04 23.95
N LEU A 190 22.64 -8.03 23.82
CA LEU A 190 21.43 -8.04 23.00
C LEU A 190 20.20 -8.01 23.91
N MET A 191 19.31 -7.05 23.70
CA MET A 191 18.04 -7.03 24.41
C MET A 191 17.06 -8.02 23.78
N THR A 192 16.82 -9.12 24.49
CA THR A 192 15.85 -10.16 24.11
C THR A 192 14.59 -10.13 24.98
N GLU A 193 14.43 -9.13 25.84
CA GLU A 193 13.26 -8.95 26.70
C GLU A 193 12.73 -7.51 26.64
N PRO A 194 11.42 -7.29 26.95
CA PRO A 194 10.86 -5.95 27.06
C PRO A 194 11.56 -5.13 28.14
N THR A 195 11.73 -3.83 27.90
CA THR A 195 12.37 -2.87 28.83
C THR A 195 11.51 -2.49 30.04
N GLN A 196 10.22 -2.83 30.03
CA GLN A 196 9.29 -2.48 31.10
C GLN A 196 9.06 -3.68 32.01
N ASP A 197 9.18 -3.47 33.32
CA ASP A 197 8.83 -4.48 34.31
C ASP A 197 7.34 -4.83 34.23
N LEU A 198 6.98 -6.06 34.61
CA LEU A 198 5.61 -6.60 34.53
C LEU A 198 4.60 -5.87 35.44
N ILE A 199 5.01 -4.82 36.15
CA ILE A 199 4.20 -4.05 37.10
C ILE A 199 3.44 -2.95 36.34
N GLY A 200 2.30 -3.29 35.75
CA GLY A 200 1.42 -2.34 35.04
C GLY A 200 -0.01 -2.37 35.55
N LYS A 201 -0.74 -1.24 35.40
CA LYS A 201 -2.13 -1.00 35.88
C LYS A 201 -3.18 -2.09 35.54
N ASN A 202 -2.90 -2.95 34.57
CA ASN A 202 -3.74 -4.09 34.17
C ASN A 202 -3.05 -5.45 34.43
N GLY A 203 -2.36 -5.58 35.57
CA GLY A 203 -1.70 -6.84 35.98
C GLY A 203 -0.62 -7.32 35.01
N GLY A 204 0.11 -6.43 34.35
CA GLY A 204 1.23 -6.81 33.46
C GLY A 204 0.86 -7.43 32.11
N LYS A 205 -0.44 -7.64 31.79
CA LYS A 205 -0.89 -8.33 30.56
C LYS A 205 -0.28 -7.76 29.26
N SER A 206 -0.09 -6.45 29.16
CA SER A 206 0.52 -5.83 27.97
C SER A 206 2.01 -6.16 27.81
N VAL A 207 2.74 -6.26 28.91
CA VAL A 207 4.18 -6.59 28.89
C VAL A 207 4.34 -8.08 28.61
N LEU A 208 3.49 -8.93 29.19
CA LEU A 208 3.43 -10.36 28.90
C LEU A 208 3.16 -10.63 27.41
N ASN A 209 2.21 -9.92 26.82
CA ASN A 209 1.93 -10.01 25.39
C ASN A 209 3.12 -9.55 24.53
N ASN A 210 3.83 -8.50 24.95
CA ASN A 210 5.04 -8.05 24.26
C ASN A 210 6.17 -9.08 24.35
N LYS A 211 6.36 -9.70 25.52
CA LYS A 211 7.34 -10.79 25.72
C LYS A 211 7.00 -11.97 24.82
N ARG A 212 5.75 -12.47 24.87
CA ARG A 212 5.28 -13.56 24.01
C ARG A 212 5.50 -13.25 22.53
N TYR A 213 5.15 -12.04 22.08
CA TYR A 213 5.38 -11.62 20.70
C TYR A 213 6.87 -11.64 20.32
N LEU A 214 7.75 -11.21 21.22
CA LEU A 214 9.19 -11.20 21.00
C LEU A 214 9.75 -12.63 20.92
N ASP A 215 9.34 -13.50 21.84
CA ASP A 215 9.73 -14.92 21.87
C ASP A 215 9.26 -15.65 20.61
N ASP A 216 7.99 -15.46 20.22
CA ASP A 216 7.43 -16.02 18.99
C ASP A 216 8.16 -15.50 17.74
N SER A 217 8.58 -14.23 17.74
CA SER A 217 9.35 -13.62 16.65
C SER A 217 10.77 -14.16 16.57
N ILE A 218 11.44 -14.38 17.70
CA ILE A 218 12.77 -14.99 17.78
C ILE A 218 12.71 -16.43 17.30
N LYS A 219 11.71 -17.20 17.78
CA LYS A 219 11.47 -18.58 17.34
C LYS A 219 11.22 -18.65 15.83
N SER A 220 10.36 -17.79 15.30
CA SER A 220 10.07 -17.74 13.86
C SER A 220 11.31 -17.39 13.03
N LEU A 221 12.12 -16.43 13.50
CA LEU A 221 13.39 -16.09 12.88
C LEU A 221 14.35 -17.29 12.86
N LEU A 222 14.47 -18.01 13.99
CA LEU A 222 15.36 -19.17 14.12
C LEU A 222 14.89 -20.34 13.24
N MET A 223 13.58 -20.63 13.21
CA MET A 223 13.02 -21.62 12.30
C MET A 223 13.34 -21.29 10.83
N PHE A 224 13.12 -20.04 10.44
CA PHE A 224 13.44 -19.57 9.09
C PHE A 224 14.94 -19.63 8.79
N ALA A 225 15.80 -19.27 9.75
CA ALA A 225 17.25 -19.34 9.62
C ALA A 225 17.75 -20.78 9.48
N LEU A 226 17.24 -21.72 10.28
CA LEU A 226 17.53 -23.15 10.17
C LEU A 226 17.08 -23.71 8.82
N HIS A 227 15.84 -23.41 8.43
CA HIS A 227 15.31 -23.78 7.12
C HIS A 227 16.21 -23.25 5.99
N SER A 228 16.68 -22.00 6.10
CA SER A 228 17.61 -21.42 5.12
C SER A 228 19.02 -22.01 5.17
N ARG A 229 19.48 -22.50 6.33
CA ARG A 229 20.74 -23.27 6.44
C ARG A 229 20.62 -24.56 5.66
N PHE A 230 19.50 -25.25 5.81
CA PHE A 230 19.19 -26.52 5.17
C PHE A 230 19.05 -26.38 3.65
N PHE A 231 18.09 -25.58 3.19
CA PHE A 231 17.65 -25.50 1.79
C PHE A 231 18.31 -24.36 1.00
N GLY A 232 19.02 -23.45 1.66
CA GLY A 232 19.61 -22.26 1.03
C GLY A 232 18.64 -21.07 0.92
N LEU A 233 19.12 -19.97 0.34
CA LEU A 233 18.36 -18.73 0.12
C LEU A 233 18.20 -18.35 -1.35
N ASN A 234 18.85 -19.10 -2.25
CA ASN A 234 19.13 -18.63 -3.60
C ASN A 234 18.33 -19.42 -4.64
N ASN A 235 17.53 -18.66 -5.38
CA ASN A 235 16.87 -19.05 -6.63
C ASN A 235 17.86 -19.21 -7.80
N THR A 236 19.14 -19.51 -7.58
CA THR A 236 20.07 -19.74 -8.70
C THR A 236 19.66 -20.97 -9.51
N ASP A 237 19.01 -21.92 -8.83
CA ASP A 237 18.63 -23.21 -9.39
C ASP A 237 17.25 -23.15 -10.07
N THR A 238 16.50 -22.05 -9.95
CA THR A 238 15.19 -21.90 -10.63
C THR A 238 15.32 -21.93 -12.15
N TYR A 239 16.45 -21.48 -12.70
CA TYR A 239 16.72 -21.58 -14.14
C TYR A 239 17.14 -22.99 -14.58
N LEU A 240 17.79 -23.74 -13.68
CA LEU A 240 18.14 -25.16 -13.88
C LEU A 240 16.89 -26.05 -13.84
N LEU A 241 15.91 -25.70 -13.00
CA LEU A 241 14.75 -26.54 -12.70
C LEU A 241 13.45 -26.10 -13.40
N GLY A 242 13.35 -24.83 -13.85
CA GLY A 242 12.18 -24.29 -14.56
C GLY A 242 12.28 -24.35 -16.09
N GLY A 243 13.33 -24.96 -16.63
CA GLY A 243 13.63 -25.02 -18.06
C GLY A 243 12.73 -25.96 -18.86
N LYS A 244 11.40 -25.87 -18.77
CA LYS A 244 10.53 -26.61 -19.70
C LYS A 244 10.83 -26.11 -21.12
N ILE A 245 11.18 -27.02 -22.01
CA ILE A 245 11.24 -26.72 -23.43
C ILE A 245 9.81 -26.72 -23.94
N ASN A 246 9.36 -25.55 -24.38
CA ASN A 246 8.02 -25.40 -24.91
C ASN A 246 8.05 -25.68 -26.43
N PRO A 247 7.27 -26.65 -26.94
CA PRO A 247 7.16 -26.90 -28.39
C PRO A 247 6.79 -25.65 -29.20
N SER A 248 6.10 -24.68 -28.58
CA SER A 248 5.72 -23.42 -29.24
C SER A 248 6.87 -22.45 -29.50
N LEU A 249 8.12 -22.75 -29.11
CA LEU A 249 9.28 -21.90 -29.40
C LEU A 249 9.42 -21.55 -30.89
N VAL A 250 9.03 -22.47 -31.77
CA VAL A 250 9.06 -22.29 -33.23
C VAL A 250 7.94 -21.38 -33.78
N LYS A 251 6.99 -20.92 -32.95
CA LYS A 251 5.83 -20.08 -33.35
C LYS A 251 6.01 -18.57 -33.16
N TYR A 252 7.09 -18.12 -32.51
CA TYR A 252 7.26 -16.73 -32.05
C TYR A 252 8.32 -15.95 -32.84
N TYR A 253 8.18 -15.87 -34.17
CA TYR A 253 9.05 -15.03 -35.01
C TYR A 253 8.61 -13.56 -35.00
N LYS A 254 9.56 -12.64 -35.19
CA LYS A 254 9.25 -11.19 -35.26
C LYS A 254 8.69 -10.84 -36.64
N LYS A 255 7.89 -9.76 -36.71
CA LYS A 255 7.35 -9.25 -37.98
C LYS A 255 8.51 -8.86 -38.90
N ASN A 256 8.55 -9.44 -40.12
CA ASN A 256 9.60 -9.27 -41.15
C ASN A 256 10.98 -9.89 -40.82
N GLN A 257 11.06 -10.85 -39.90
CA GLN A 257 12.30 -11.61 -39.68
C GLN A 257 12.54 -12.60 -40.83
N ASP A 258 13.79 -12.88 -41.18
CA ASP A 258 14.10 -13.95 -42.14
C ASP A 258 13.95 -15.34 -41.47
N MET A 259 13.53 -16.34 -42.24
CA MET A 259 13.30 -17.71 -41.74
C MET A 259 14.63 -18.42 -41.39
N GLY A 260 15.69 -18.19 -42.18
CA GLY A 260 17.01 -18.74 -41.91
C GLY A 260 17.66 -18.11 -40.68
N GLU A 261 17.52 -16.79 -40.51
CA GLU A 261 17.92 -16.07 -39.29
C GLU A 261 17.14 -16.56 -38.05
N PHE A 262 15.81 -16.68 -38.15
CA PHE A 262 14.97 -17.20 -37.06
C PHE A 262 15.33 -18.65 -36.70
N GLY A 263 15.59 -19.50 -37.70
CA GLY A 263 16.05 -20.88 -37.51
C GLY A 263 17.32 -20.96 -36.68
N ARG A 264 18.34 -20.16 -37.03
CA ARG A 264 19.59 -20.06 -36.27
C ARG A 264 19.37 -19.58 -34.84
N GLU A 265 18.58 -18.51 -34.63
CA GLU A 265 18.26 -18.02 -33.29
C GLU A 265 17.59 -19.09 -32.41
N ILE A 266 16.68 -19.88 -32.99
CA ILE A 266 15.97 -20.94 -32.27
C ILE A 266 16.93 -22.09 -31.92
N VAL A 267 17.76 -22.55 -32.86
CA VAL A 267 18.76 -23.60 -32.60
C VAL A 267 19.74 -23.15 -31.50
N GLU A 268 20.30 -21.94 -31.59
CA GLU A 268 21.16 -21.38 -30.54
C GLU A 268 20.46 -21.32 -29.18
N LYS A 269 19.15 -21.03 -29.17
CA LYS A 269 18.36 -20.97 -27.93
C LYS A 269 18.16 -22.36 -27.33
N PHE A 270 17.99 -23.40 -28.15
CA PHE A 270 17.95 -24.78 -27.68
C PHE A 270 19.33 -25.22 -27.17
N GLU A 271 20.42 -24.99 -27.92
CA GLU A 271 21.78 -25.34 -27.52
C GLU A 271 22.20 -24.65 -26.23
N ARG A 272 21.89 -23.36 -26.09
CA ARG A 272 22.15 -22.60 -24.85
C ARG A 272 21.37 -23.13 -23.65
N LYS A 273 20.14 -23.58 -23.86
CA LYS A 273 19.32 -24.20 -22.81
C LYS A 273 19.86 -25.58 -22.44
N LEU A 274 20.19 -26.39 -23.43
CA LEU A 274 20.73 -27.74 -23.27
C LEU A 274 22.20 -27.74 -22.83
N LYS A 275 22.93 -26.62 -22.93
CA LYS A 275 24.39 -26.54 -22.69
C LYS A 275 25.20 -27.59 -23.48
N GLN A 276 24.71 -27.99 -24.64
CA GLN A 276 25.35 -28.94 -25.55
C GLN A 276 24.94 -28.60 -26.98
N GLU A 277 25.75 -29.02 -27.95
CA GLU A 277 25.43 -28.87 -29.38
C GLU A 277 24.34 -29.85 -29.81
N ILE A 278 23.49 -29.42 -30.73
CA ILE A 278 22.44 -30.25 -31.31
C ILE A 278 22.99 -30.90 -32.58
N ASN A 279 22.72 -32.18 -32.78
CA ASN A 279 23.24 -32.89 -33.95
C ASN A 279 22.52 -32.45 -35.25
N GLU A 280 23.12 -32.76 -36.41
CA GLU A 280 22.59 -32.33 -37.72
C GLU A 280 21.21 -32.93 -38.04
N GLN A 281 20.88 -34.11 -37.50
CA GLN A 281 19.57 -34.73 -37.70
C GLN A 281 18.47 -34.01 -36.89
N GLN A 282 18.77 -33.63 -35.65
CA GLN A 282 17.89 -32.86 -34.78
C GLN A 282 17.68 -31.43 -35.30
N LYS A 283 18.74 -30.78 -35.83
CA LYS A 283 18.62 -29.47 -36.51
C LYS A 283 17.67 -29.55 -37.70
N LYS A 284 17.75 -30.61 -38.52
CA LYS A 284 16.82 -30.83 -39.64
C LYS A 284 15.37 -30.93 -39.18
N ILE A 285 15.09 -31.67 -38.10
CA ILE A 285 13.74 -31.80 -37.53
C ILE A 285 13.20 -30.43 -37.06
N ILE A 286 14.02 -29.65 -36.35
CA ILE A 286 13.65 -28.29 -35.90
C ILE A 286 13.36 -27.37 -37.09
N MET A 287 14.24 -27.35 -38.10
CA MET A 287 14.08 -26.49 -39.28
C MET A 287 12.86 -26.88 -40.12
N SER A 288 12.56 -28.17 -40.23
CA SER A 288 11.34 -28.66 -40.90
C SER A 288 10.09 -28.12 -40.19
N GLN A 289 10.04 -28.24 -38.85
CA GLN A 289 8.90 -27.74 -38.09
C GLN A 289 8.77 -26.20 -38.16
N ILE A 290 9.89 -25.47 -38.16
CA ILE A 290 9.88 -24.01 -38.33
C ILE A 290 9.25 -23.65 -39.68
N LYS A 291 9.63 -24.33 -40.77
CA LYS A 291 9.12 -24.06 -42.11
C LYS A 291 7.59 -24.24 -42.20
N GLU A 292 7.05 -25.27 -41.58
CA GLU A 292 5.60 -25.50 -41.49
C GLU A 292 4.90 -24.37 -40.72
N GLN A 293 5.43 -24.00 -39.56
CA GLN A 293 4.85 -22.97 -38.69
C GLN A 293 4.99 -21.55 -39.25
N TYR A 294 6.02 -21.31 -40.07
CA TYR A 294 6.21 -20.06 -40.81
C TYR A 294 5.15 -19.88 -41.90
N SER A 295 4.72 -21.00 -42.50
CA SER A 295 3.70 -21.03 -43.56
C SER A 295 2.29 -20.98 -42.99
N ASN A 296 2.04 -21.73 -41.90
CA ASN A 296 0.78 -21.73 -41.17
C ASN A 296 1.03 -21.88 -39.65
N ARG A 297 0.76 -20.82 -38.89
CA ARG A 297 1.02 -20.73 -37.45
C ARG A 297 0.16 -21.68 -36.59
N ASP A 298 -0.98 -22.09 -37.12
CA ASP A 298 -1.92 -22.97 -36.42
C ASP A 298 -1.73 -24.44 -36.81
N SER A 299 -0.70 -24.75 -37.62
CA SER A 299 -0.32 -26.14 -37.93
C SER A 299 0.01 -26.92 -36.65
N ALA A 300 -0.36 -28.20 -36.64
CA ALA A 300 0.00 -29.13 -35.58
C ALA A 300 1.51 -29.42 -35.58
N PHE A 301 2.06 -29.79 -34.43
CA PHE A 301 3.46 -30.21 -34.35
C PHE A 301 3.61 -31.65 -34.85
N ASN A 302 4.64 -31.89 -35.67
CA ASN A 302 5.00 -33.23 -36.12
C ASN A 302 5.44 -34.10 -34.93
N LYS A 303 5.12 -35.40 -35.01
CA LYS A 303 5.52 -36.44 -34.06
C LYS A 303 7.03 -36.50 -33.86
N ASP A 304 7.82 -36.34 -34.92
CA ASP A 304 9.30 -36.35 -34.81
C ASP A 304 9.82 -35.16 -34.01
N TYR A 305 9.22 -33.97 -34.20
CA TYR A 305 9.55 -32.78 -33.43
C TYR A 305 9.13 -32.95 -31.96
N LEU A 306 7.93 -33.47 -31.69
CA LEU A 306 7.48 -33.75 -30.32
C LEU A 306 8.35 -34.81 -29.62
N GLY A 307 8.79 -35.85 -30.35
CA GLY A 307 9.76 -36.83 -29.86
C GLY A 307 11.09 -36.19 -29.47
N LEU A 308 11.61 -35.28 -30.30
CA LEU A 308 12.81 -34.51 -30.01
C LEU A 308 12.64 -33.59 -28.78
N ILE A 309 11.47 -32.95 -28.63
CA ILE A 309 11.19 -32.15 -27.42
C ILE A 309 11.17 -33.02 -26.16
N ASN A 310 10.67 -34.26 -26.23
CA ASN A 310 10.71 -35.21 -25.12
C ASN A 310 12.15 -35.63 -24.79
N GLU A 311 12.95 -36.00 -25.79
CA GLU A 311 14.39 -36.32 -25.62
C GLU A 311 15.12 -35.16 -24.93
N PHE A 312 14.90 -33.93 -25.41
CA PHE A 312 15.49 -32.76 -24.77
C PHE A 312 15.01 -32.55 -23.34
N SER A 313 13.75 -32.88 -23.04
CA SER A 313 13.20 -32.79 -21.69
C SER A 313 13.81 -33.83 -20.73
N GLU A 314 14.17 -35.02 -21.22
CA GLU A 314 14.86 -36.05 -20.44
C GLU A 314 16.24 -35.56 -19.96
N VAL A 315 16.98 -34.84 -20.80
CA VAL A 315 18.26 -34.21 -20.41
C VAL A 315 18.09 -33.25 -19.22
N PHE A 316 16.99 -32.49 -19.17
CA PHE A 316 16.70 -31.63 -18.01
C PHE A 316 16.31 -32.43 -16.78
N ASN A 317 15.52 -33.49 -16.93
CA ASN A 317 15.12 -34.37 -15.83
C ASN A 317 16.33 -35.07 -15.19
N GLN A 318 17.27 -35.56 -16.00
CA GLN A 318 18.50 -36.15 -15.51
C GLN A 318 19.33 -35.15 -14.70
N ARG A 319 19.59 -33.95 -15.25
CA ARG A 319 20.34 -32.89 -14.54
C ARG A 319 19.64 -32.43 -13.26
N LYS A 320 18.31 -32.44 -13.26
CA LYS A 320 17.52 -32.16 -12.07
C LYS A 320 17.73 -33.24 -11.01
N SER A 321 17.77 -34.51 -11.39
CA SER A 321 18.07 -35.63 -10.48
C SER A 321 19.48 -35.51 -9.90
N GLU A 322 20.50 -35.33 -10.74
CA GLU A 322 21.90 -35.16 -10.32
C GLU A 322 22.07 -33.96 -9.37
N ARG A 323 21.39 -32.85 -9.66
CA ARG A 323 21.40 -31.66 -8.79
C ARG A 323 20.69 -31.92 -7.46
N ALA A 324 19.59 -32.67 -7.47
CA ALA A 324 18.85 -33.02 -6.26
C ALA A 324 19.69 -33.92 -5.34
N GLU A 325 20.40 -34.91 -5.89
CA GLU A 325 21.34 -35.78 -5.17
C GLU A 325 22.46 -34.96 -4.51
N TYR A 326 23.14 -34.10 -5.28
CA TYR A 326 24.18 -33.21 -4.73
C TYR A 326 23.67 -32.34 -3.57
N LEU A 327 22.44 -31.84 -3.67
CA LEU A 327 21.84 -31.01 -2.62
C LEU A 327 21.41 -31.81 -1.40
N LEU A 328 21.07 -33.09 -1.58
CA LEU A 328 20.83 -34.04 -0.50
C LEU A 328 22.12 -34.32 0.27
N ASP A 329 23.22 -34.62 -0.42
CA ASP A 329 24.53 -34.82 0.23
C ASP A 329 24.94 -33.58 1.04
N SER A 330 24.80 -32.39 0.44
CA SER A 330 25.06 -31.12 1.14
C SER A 330 24.13 -30.93 2.34
N PHE A 331 22.89 -31.40 2.27
CA PHE A 331 21.92 -31.33 3.36
C PHE A 331 22.30 -32.24 4.53
N GLU A 332 22.74 -33.47 4.25
CA GLU A 332 23.21 -34.41 5.27
C GLU A 332 24.42 -33.85 6.02
N ASP A 333 25.36 -33.22 5.32
CA ASP A 333 26.50 -32.55 5.97
C ASP A 333 26.09 -31.37 6.85
N LYS A 334 25.08 -30.60 6.45
CA LYS A 334 24.49 -29.54 7.29
C LYS A 334 23.81 -30.12 8.53
N ILE A 335 23.15 -31.28 8.40
CA ILE A 335 22.57 -32.01 9.55
C ILE A 335 23.68 -32.42 10.52
N LYS A 336 24.79 -33.00 10.04
CA LYS A 336 25.94 -33.38 10.89
C LYS A 336 26.48 -32.18 11.66
N GLN A 337 26.63 -31.02 11.00
CA GLN A 337 27.05 -29.78 11.65
C GLN A 337 26.08 -29.34 12.76
N ILE A 338 24.78 -29.39 12.50
CA ILE A 338 23.78 -29.00 13.51
C ILE A 338 23.77 -30.00 14.66
N LYS A 339 23.85 -31.31 14.41
CA LYS A 339 23.99 -32.34 15.46
C LYS A 339 25.16 -32.03 16.40
N GLN A 340 26.31 -31.64 15.87
CA GLN A 340 27.47 -31.23 16.66
C GLN A 340 27.23 -29.95 17.47
N GLU A 341 26.48 -28.98 16.91
CA GLU A 341 26.11 -27.76 17.62
C GLU A 341 25.14 -28.06 18.77
N ILE A 342 24.01 -28.73 18.54
CA ILE A 342 22.95 -28.86 19.57
C ILE A 342 23.04 -30.12 20.45
N GLY A 343 24.02 -30.99 20.23
CA GLY A 343 24.17 -32.27 20.95
C GLY A 343 23.03 -33.26 20.70
N GLU A 344 22.83 -34.23 21.60
CA GLU A 344 21.79 -35.27 21.55
C GLU A 344 20.38 -34.76 21.96
N SER A 345 19.98 -33.60 21.46
CA SER A 345 18.67 -33.01 21.80
C SER A 345 17.49 -33.53 20.96
N LEU A 346 17.76 -34.40 19.98
CA LEU A 346 16.76 -35.02 19.11
C LEU A 346 17.03 -36.52 18.91
N ASN A 347 15.95 -37.30 18.80
CA ASN A 347 16.01 -38.73 18.55
C ASN A 347 16.43 -39.03 17.10
N ILE A 348 16.97 -40.23 16.86
CA ILE A 348 17.41 -40.70 15.53
C ILE A 348 16.27 -40.57 14.49
N SER A 349 15.05 -40.95 14.87
CA SER A 349 13.88 -40.87 14.00
C SER A 349 13.48 -39.46 13.55
N ASP A 350 13.82 -38.42 14.32
CA ASP A 350 13.58 -37.03 13.90
C ASP A 350 14.60 -36.60 12.85
N TRP A 351 15.85 -37.05 12.97
CA TRP A 351 16.90 -36.77 11.99
C TRP A 351 16.64 -37.45 10.64
N ASP A 352 16.23 -38.71 10.68
CA ASP A 352 15.90 -39.47 9.47
C ASP A 352 14.70 -38.84 8.75
N PHE A 353 13.72 -38.34 9.51
CA PHE A 353 12.58 -37.63 8.95
C PHE A 353 12.97 -36.33 8.23
N LEU A 354 13.97 -35.58 8.74
CA LEU A 354 14.45 -34.38 8.03
C LEU A 354 15.05 -34.71 6.67
N ILE A 355 15.74 -35.86 6.56
CA ILE A 355 16.33 -36.34 5.30
C ILE A 355 15.21 -36.77 4.34
N ASP A 356 14.20 -37.51 4.82
CA ASP A 356 13.04 -37.89 4.00
C ASP A 356 12.27 -36.66 3.47
N GLU A 357 12.02 -35.67 4.31
CA GLU A 357 11.39 -34.41 3.88
C GLU A 357 12.25 -33.66 2.86
N ALA A 358 13.57 -33.67 3.01
CA ALA A 358 14.48 -33.06 2.04
C ALA A 358 14.45 -33.78 0.69
N LYS A 359 14.43 -35.12 0.68
CA LYS A 359 14.27 -35.93 -0.54
C LYS A 359 13.00 -35.54 -1.30
N LYS A 360 11.88 -35.42 -0.58
CA LYS A 360 10.59 -34.97 -1.16
C LYS A 360 10.66 -33.55 -1.72
N ALA A 361 11.24 -32.62 -0.97
CA ALA A 361 11.37 -31.23 -1.40
C ALA A 361 12.27 -31.07 -2.63
N TYR A 362 13.38 -31.82 -2.69
CA TYR A 362 14.33 -31.78 -3.82
C TYR A 362 13.80 -32.52 -5.06
N GLY A 363 12.98 -33.57 -4.86
CA GLY A 363 12.32 -34.33 -5.91
C GLY A 363 11.02 -33.71 -6.46
N TYR A 364 10.56 -32.57 -5.94
CA TYR A 364 9.29 -31.95 -6.33
C TYR A 364 9.29 -31.45 -7.78
N GLU A 365 8.16 -31.56 -8.49
CA GLU A 365 8.05 -31.20 -9.92
C GLU A 365 8.47 -29.76 -10.22
N GLU A 366 8.12 -28.81 -9.35
CA GLU A 366 8.46 -27.38 -9.49
C GLU A 366 9.71 -26.96 -8.70
N GLY A 367 10.44 -27.91 -8.11
CA GLY A 367 11.66 -27.66 -7.34
C GLY A 367 11.43 -26.95 -6.00
N PHE A 368 12.42 -26.16 -5.54
CA PHE A 368 12.49 -25.55 -4.20
C PHE A 368 11.49 -24.43 -3.92
N THR A 369 10.70 -23.99 -4.91
CA THR A 369 9.99 -22.70 -4.82
C THR A 369 8.57 -22.80 -4.26
N GLU A 370 7.89 -23.92 -4.44
CA GLU A 370 6.47 -24.07 -4.08
C GLU A 370 6.18 -25.25 -3.13
N TYR A 371 7.22 -25.97 -2.69
CA TYR A 371 7.04 -27.11 -1.78
C TYR A 371 6.50 -26.67 -0.41
N VAL A 372 5.38 -27.26 -0.01
CA VAL A 372 4.76 -27.04 1.31
C VAL A 372 5.29 -28.09 2.28
N TYR A 373 6.12 -27.65 3.24
CA TYR A 373 6.71 -28.55 4.22
C TYR A 373 5.69 -29.11 5.20
N SER A 374 5.86 -30.38 5.57
CA SER A 374 4.96 -31.08 6.48
C SER A 374 4.92 -30.43 7.88
N LYS A 375 3.80 -30.63 8.59
CA LYS A 375 3.66 -30.18 9.98
C LYS A 375 4.74 -30.79 10.88
N ARG A 376 5.09 -32.06 10.66
CA ARG A 376 6.13 -32.79 11.40
C ARG A 376 7.51 -32.16 11.21
N TYR A 377 7.85 -31.73 9.99
CA TYR A 377 9.10 -30.98 9.73
C TYR A 377 9.18 -29.69 10.57
N LEU A 378 8.09 -28.91 10.59
CA LEU A 378 8.03 -27.68 11.38
C LEU A 378 8.12 -27.94 12.90
N GLU A 379 7.55 -29.04 13.37
CA GLU A 379 7.67 -29.48 14.77
C GLU A 379 9.11 -29.86 15.14
N ILE A 380 9.80 -30.59 14.27
CA ILE A 380 11.22 -30.96 14.45
C ILE A 380 12.11 -29.70 14.44
N LEU A 381 11.90 -28.78 13.50
CA LEU A 381 12.59 -27.49 13.51
C LEU A 381 12.39 -26.75 14.83
N ASN A 382 11.16 -26.74 15.35
CA ASN A 382 10.87 -26.12 16.63
C ASN A 382 11.60 -26.81 17.81
N LYS A 383 11.79 -28.14 17.79
CA LYS A 383 12.66 -28.83 18.77
C LYS A 383 14.10 -28.33 18.69
N ILE A 384 14.66 -28.24 17.47
CA ILE A 384 16.02 -27.70 17.24
C ILE A 384 16.12 -26.26 17.74
N VAL A 385 15.13 -25.41 17.46
CA VAL A 385 15.10 -24.02 17.94
C VAL A 385 15.13 -23.96 19.47
N LYS A 386 14.36 -24.80 20.16
CA LYS A 386 14.38 -24.85 21.63
C LYS A 386 15.76 -25.22 22.15
N ALA A 387 16.43 -26.19 21.53
CA ALA A 387 17.80 -26.56 21.89
C ALA A 387 18.76 -25.37 21.70
N VAL A 388 18.73 -24.70 20.54
CA VAL A 388 19.57 -23.53 20.26
C VAL A 388 19.38 -22.40 21.28
N LEU A 389 18.16 -22.19 21.78
CA LEU A 389 17.85 -21.12 22.74
C LEU A 389 18.43 -21.37 24.13
N ILE A 390 18.63 -22.63 24.53
CA ILE A 390 19.13 -22.99 25.87
C ILE A 390 20.63 -23.33 25.86
N THR A 391 21.20 -23.67 24.71
CA THR A 391 22.63 -23.96 24.58
C THR A 391 23.47 -22.69 24.64
N ASP A 392 24.63 -22.78 25.29
CA ASP A 392 25.62 -21.70 25.34
C ASP A 392 26.47 -21.63 24.05
N ILE A 393 25.80 -21.49 22.91
CA ILE A 393 26.43 -21.61 21.59
C ILE A 393 26.21 -20.34 20.79
N TYR A 394 27.28 -19.97 20.08
CA TYR A 394 27.24 -18.91 19.08
C TYR A 394 26.68 -19.46 17.77
N PHE A 395 25.38 -19.32 17.59
CA PHE A 395 24.66 -19.79 16.42
C PHE A 395 24.82 -18.82 15.23
N ASP A 396 25.17 -19.37 14.07
CA ASP A 396 25.17 -18.64 12.80
C ASP A 396 23.79 -18.74 12.15
N LEU A 397 23.08 -17.61 12.07
CA LEU A 397 21.76 -17.55 11.45
C LEU A 397 21.80 -17.68 9.91
N ARG A 398 22.96 -17.56 9.27
CA ARG A 398 23.13 -17.47 7.81
C ARG A 398 22.17 -16.47 7.14
N LYS A 399 21.88 -15.37 7.83
CA LYS A 399 21.02 -14.27 7.35
C LYS A 399 21.82 -12.98 7.24
N TYR A 400 21.27 -12.03 6.50
CA TYR A 400 21.83 -10.68 6.36
C TYR A 400 21.10 -9.72 7.30
N PRO A 401 21.61 -9.44 8.50
CA PRO A 401 21.05 -8.43 9.35
C PRO A 401 21.42 -7.03 8.87
N ILE A 402 20.57 -6.09 9.24
CA ILE A 402 20.80 -4.67 9.10
C ILE A 402 21.14 -4.12 10.48
N LEU A 403 22.35 -3.59 10.63
CA LEU A 403 22.73 -2.80 11.79
C LEU A 403 22.21 -1.37 11.62
N LEU A 404 21.42 -0.91 12.58
CA LEU A 404 20.75 0.38 12.57
C LEU A 404 21.23 1.24 13.73
N ARG A 405 21.35 2.55 13.48
CA ARG A 405 21.52 3.54 14.55
C ARG A 405 20.45 4.62 14.49
N LYS A 406 19.89 4.96 15.66
CA LYS A 406 18.89 6.04 15.82
C LYS A 406 19.40 7.08 16.81
N PRO A 407 19.26 8.38 16.52
CA PRO A 407 19.72 9.42 17.41
C PRO A 407 18.84 9.44 18.68
N LEU A 408 19.47 9.51 19.85
CA LEU A 408 18.77 9.73 21.11
C LEU A 408 18.16 11.13 21.12
N ASP A 409 18.97 12.14 20.81
CA ASP A 409 18.50 13.51 20.59
C ASP A 409 18.18 13.74 19.10
N LYS A 410 16.88 13.72 18.78
CA LYS A 410 16.37 13.99 17.42
C LYS A 410 16.47 15.47 17.01
N ILE A 411 16.95 16.37 17.87
CA ILE A 411 17.06 17.82 17.61
C ILE A 411 18.43 18.16 17.02
N LYS A 412 19.51 17.56 17.54
CA LYS A 412 20.85 17.77 17.03
C LYS A 412 20.97 17.33 15.56
N LYS A 413 21.77 18.08 14.78
CA LYS A 413 22.12 17.68 13.42
C LYS A 413 22.88 16.36 13.47
N ILE A 414 22.53 15.43 12.57
CA ILE A 414 23.15 14.09 12.47
C ILE A 414 24.68 14.17 12.36
N SER A 415 25.19 15.21 11.68
CA SER A 415 26.63 15.46 11.54
C SER A 415 27.34 15.63 12.88
N ASN A 416 26.64 16.14 13.90
CA ASN A 416 27.23 16.61 15.16
C ASN A 416 26.97 15.66 16.34
N LEU A 417 26.33 14.51 16.11
CA LEU A 417 26.05 13.54 17.16
C LEU A 417 27.31 12.74 17.50
N LYS A 418 27.60 12.62 18.80
CA LYS A 418 28.66 11.76 19.32
C LYS A 418 28.24 10.28 19.29
N PRO A 419 29.18 9.32 19.31
CA PRO A 419 28.87 7.88 19.22
C PRO A 419 27.89 7.35 20.28
N ASP A 420 27.96 7.86 21.50
CA ASP A 420 27.13 7.55 22.66
C ASP A 420 25.72 8.20 22.60
N GLU A 421 25.54 9.21 21.74
CA GLU A 421 24.23 9.83 21.49
C GLU A 421 23.38 9.02 20.48
N TRP A 422 23.83 7.82 20.11
CA TRP A 422 23.13 6.89 19.24
C TRP A 422 22.65 5.66 20.01
N SER A 423 21.42 5.23 19.69
CA SER A 423 20.91 3.90 20.04
C SER A 423 21.12 2.95 18.87
N TYR A 424 21.70 1.79 19.13
CA TYR A 424 22.04 0.78 18.13
C TYR A 424 21.05 -0.38 18.18
N TYR A 425 20.74 -0.93 17.02
CA TYR A 425 19.83 -2.06 16.88
C TYR A 425 20.31 -2.96 15.76
N ILE A 426 20.00 -4.24 15.88
CA ILE A 426 20.12 -5.19 14.79
C ILE A 426 18.73 -5.60 14.32
N GLN A 427 18.52 -5.62 13.01
CA GLN A 427 17.25 -5.99 12.40
C GLN A 427 17.44 -7.18 11.46
N PHE A 428 16.61 -8.21 11.64
CA PHE A 428 16.55 -9.40 10.80
C PHE A 428 15.24 -9.42 10.02
N GLY A 429 15.31 -9.64 8.71
CA GLY A 429 14.14 -9.94 7.89
C GLY A 429 13.95 -11.45 7.80
N TYR A 430 12.72 -11.92 7.96
CA TYR A 430 12.38 -13.34 7.82
C TYR A 430 10.99 -13.54 7.23
N ASP A 431 10.77 -14.68 6.59
CA ASP A 431 9.49 -15.08 6.01
C ASP A 431 8.94 -16.33 6.71
N SER A 432 7.68 -16.65 6.43
CA SER A 432 7.15 -17.97 6.79
C SER A 432 7.83 -19.03 5.92
N ILE A 433 8.05 -20.21 6.49
CA ILE A 433 8.64 -21.35 5.76
C ILE A 433 7.66 -21.81 4.68
N ASN A 434 6.40 -22.02 5.05
CA ASN A 434 5.35 -22.34 4.11
C ASN A 434 4.69 -21.06 3.59
N PRO A 435 4.20 -21.07 2.33
CA PRO A 435 3.33 -20.02 1.84
C PRO A 435 2.09 -19.92 2.77
N VAL A 436 1.66 -18.70 3.03
CA VAL A 436 0.47 -18.49 3.85
C VAL A 436 -0.73 -18.96 3.04
N GLN A 437 -1.35 -20.04 3.47
CA GLN A 437 -2.58 -20.53 2.84
C GLN A 437 -3.70 -19.52 3.10
N LEU A 438 -4.44 -19.20 2.03
CA LEU A 438 -5.63 -18.38 2.16
C LEU A 438 -6.68 -19.15 2.96
N MET A 439 -7.25 -18.50 3.96
CA MET A 439 -8.34 -19.08 4.73
C MET A 439 -9.58 -19.22 3.85
N SER A 440 -10.30 -20.33 4.03
CA SER A 440 -11.62 -20.50 3.43
C SER A 440 -12.60 -19.59 4.15
N THR A 441 -13.23 -18.66 3.44
CA THR A 441 -14.15 -17.67 4.02
C THR A 441 -15.58 -17.91 3.54
N ASP A 442 -16.52 -17.91 4.49
CA ASP A 442 -17.97 -18.02 4.26
C ASP A 442 -18.69 -16.68 4.40
N LYS A 443 -18.02 -15.65 4.94
CA LYS A 443 -18.58 -14.32 5.20
C LYS A 443 -17.82 -13.22 4.45
N PHE A 444 -18.42 -12.03 4.36
CA PHE A 444 -17.87 -10.90 3.61
C PHE A 444 -17.87 -9.63 4.47
N LEU A 445 -16.68 -9.11 4.77
CA LEU A 445 -16.45 -7.86 5.48
C LEU A 445 -16.27 -6.72 4.46
N GLY A 446 -17.35 -6.00 4.19
CA GLY A 446 -17.32 -4.81 3.33
C GLY A 446 -16.84 -3.59 4.10
N ILE A 447 -15.97 -2.79 3.50
CA ILE A 447 -15.34 -1.61 4.12
C ILE A 447 -15.50 -0.38 3.23
N ASP A 448 -16.28 0.59 3.67
CA ASP A 448 -16.35 1.94 3.10
C ASP A 448 -15.32 2.85 3.81
N ARG A 449 -14.60 3.66 3.04
CA ARG A 449 -13.59 4.60 3.55
C ARG A 449 -14.06 6.02 3.30
N GLY A 450 -14.35 6.76 4.36
CA GLY A 450 -14.96 8.08 4.29
C GLY A 450 -14.13 9.21 4.90
N LEU A 451 -14.59 10.45 4.70
CA LEU A 451 -14.02 11.64 5.36
C LEU A 451 -14.52 11.81 6.80
N THR A 452 -15.80 11.54 7.06
CA THR A 452 -16.47 11.71 8.35
C THR A 452 -16.12 10.57 9.30
N HIS A 453 -16.39 9.36 8.85
CA HIS A 453 -15.94 8.12 9.46
C HIS A 453 -14.71 7.65 8.70
N LEU A 454 -13.64 7.33 9.43
CA LEU A 454 -12.41 6.83 8.82
C LEU A 454 -12.70 5.55 8.04
N LEU A 455 -13.47 4.66 8.68
CA LEU A 455 -13.99 3.42 8.11
C LEU A 455 -15.42 3.24 8.59
N ALA A 456 -16.28 2.77 7.68
CA ALA A 456 -17.53 2.10 8.00
C ALA A 456 -17.37 0.64 7.53
N TYR A 457 -17.74 -0.33 8.36
CA TYR A 457 -17.61 -1.72 7.98
C TYR A 457 -18.77 -2.57 8.44
N SER A 458 -19.09 -3.57 7.62
CA SER A 458 -20.20 -4.49 7.84
C SER A 458 -19.79 -5.91 7.47
N VAL A 459 -20.18 -6.89 8.29
CA VAL A 459 -19.99 -8.32 7.99
C VAL A 459 -21.30 -8.91 7.52
N PHE A 460 -21.31 -9.46 6.31
CA PHE A 460 -22.42 -10.20 5.73
C PHE A 460 -22.19 -11.70 5.89
N ASP A 461 -23.20 -12.39 6.42
CA ASP A 461 -23.23 -13.85 6.58
C ASP A 461 -23.99 -14.49 5.42
N LYS A 462 -23.30 -15.35 4.65
CA LYS A 462 -23.88 -16.02 3.47
C LYS A 462 -25.01 -16.97 3.82
N GLU A 463 -24.91 -17.67 4.95
CA GLU A 463 -25.88 -18.70 5.34
C GLU A 463 -27.17 -18.05 5.84
N LYS A 464 -27.03 -17.03 6.68
CA LYS A 464 -28.17 -16.29 7.24
C LYS A 464 -28.73 -15.25 6.28
N LYS A 465 -27.98 -14.88 5.23
CA LYS A 465 -28.27 -13.77 4.31
C LYS A 465 -28.49 -12.44 5.05
N GLU A 466 -27.73 -12.20 6.11
CA GLU A 466 -27.92 -11.05 7.00
C GLU A 466 -26.59 -10.37 7.37
N PHE A 467 -26.67 -9.10 7.79
CA PHE A 467 -25.54 -8.36 8.30
C PHE A 467 -25.42 -8.51 9.82
N ILE A 468 -24.45 -9.30 10.25
CA ILE A 468 -24.22 -9.62 11.67
C ILE A 468 -23.47 -8.53 12.43
N ILE A 469 -22.67 -7.71 11.73
CA ILE A 469 -21.91 -6.60 12.33
C ILE A 469 -22.08 -5.36 11.47
N ASN A 470 -22.24 -4.21 12.13
CA ASN A 470 -22.17 -2.90 11.51
C ASN A 470 -21.46 -1.94 12.47
N GLN A 471 -20.39 -1.29 12.02
CA GLN A 471 -19.61 -0.40 12.88
C GLN A 471 -19.11 0.82 12.12
N LEU A 472 -19.18 1.96 12.79
CA LEU A 472 -18.61 3.23 12.34
C LEU A 472 -17.38 3.56 13.18
N GLU A 473 -16.28 3.91 12.53
CA GLU A 473 -15.06 4.42 13.17
C GLU A 473 -14.95 5.92 12.92
N PRO A 474 -15.01 6.78 13.94
CA PRO A 474 -14.88 8.22 13.77
C PRO A 474 -13.49 8.58 13.23
N ASN A 475 -13.37 9.72 12.57
CA ASN A 475 -12.10 10.20 12.02
C ASN A 475 -11.42 11.27 12.91
N PRO A 476 -10.61 10.89 13.93
CA PRO A 476 -9.85 11.86 14.73
C PRO A 476 -8.68 12.49 13.93
N ILE A 477 -8.23 11.81 12.86
CA ILE A 477 -7.09 12.22 12.05
C ILE A 477 -7.36 13.53 11.32
N MET A 478 -8.60 13.78 10.93
CA MET A 478 -8.98 15.07 10.35
C MET A 478 -8.61 16.23 11.28
N GLY A 479 -8.97 16.15 12.57
CA GLY A 479 -8.61 17.15 13.56
C GLY A 479 -7.09 17.25 13.77
N TRP A 480 -6.39 16.11 13.79
CA TRP A 480 -4.94 16.08 13.93
C TRP A 480 -4.19 16.68 12.73
N LYS A 481 -4.59 16.37 11.50
CA LYS A 481 -4.02 16.96 10.27
C LYS A 481 -4.33 18.45 10.14
N TRP A 482 -5.50 18.91 10.61
CA TRP A 482 -5.81 20.34 10.74
C TRP A 482 -4.89 21.05 11.74
N LYS A 483 -4.67 20.47 12.93
CA LYS A 483 -3.71 20.99 13.91
C LYS A 483 -2.29 21.01 13.32
N LEU A 484 -1.85 19.92 12.70
CA LEU A 484 -0.55 19.81 12.02
C LEU A 484 -0.34 20.95 11.03
N ARG A 485 -1.35 21.21 10.19
CA ARG A 485 -1.32 22.33 9.25
C ARG A 485 -1.27 23.69 9.93
N LYS A 486 -2.09 23.94 10.95
CA LYS A 486 -2.10 25.23 11.67
C LYS A 486 -0.68 25.52 12.17
N VAL A 487 -0.02 24.51 12.75
CA VAL A 487 1.38 24.60 13.17
C VAL A 487 2.33 24.83 11.97
N LYS A 488 2.19 24.07 10.86
CA LYS A 488 3.01 24.29 9.64
C LYS A 488 2.85 25.72 9.07
N ARG A 489 1.63 26.27 9.06
CA ARG A 489 1.37 27.66 8.64
C ARG A 489 1.96 28.67 9.61
N SER A 490 1.77 28.49 10.91
CA SER A 490 2.37 29.35 11.94
C SER A 490 3.90 29.36 11.82
N LEU A 491 4.53 28.20 11.58
CA LEU A 491 5.96 28.12 11.26
C LEU A 491 6.31 28.91 10.00
N GLN A 492 5.56 28.73 8.92
CA GLN A 492 5.80 29.46 7.67
C GLN A 492 5.65 30.99 7.86
N HIS A 493 4.70 31.45 8.66
CA HIS A 493 4.51 32.86 8.99
C HIS A 493 5.64 33.40 9.88
N LEU A 494 6.06 32.62 10.88
CA LEU A 494 7.18 32.96 11.74
C LEU A 494 8.50 33.01 10.97
N GLU A 495 8.76 32.02 10.11
CA GLU A 495 9.91 32.02 9.19
C GLU A 495 9.90 33.24 8.27
N ARG A 496 8.73 33.65 7.76
CA ARG A 496 8.60 34.88 6.95
C ARG A 496 8.90 36.15 7.76
N ARG A 497 8.38 36.26 8.99
CA ARG A 497 8.65 37.39 9.89
C ARG A 497 10.13 37.48 10.27
N ILE A 498 10.74 36.37 10.61
CA ILE A 498 12.16 36.30 10.98
C ILE A 498 13.07 36.61 9.78
N ARG A 499 12.73 36.12 8.58
CA ARG A 499 13.42 36.52 7.34
C ARG A 499 13.30 38.02 7.07
N ALA A 500 12.23 38.68 7.54
CA ALA A 500 12.06 40.11 7.41
C ALA A 500 12.82 40.92 8.48
N GLN A 501 13.02 40.37 9.69
CA GLN A 501 13.65 41.06 10.84
C GLN A 501 15.16 40.83 10.99
N LYS A 502 15.81 40.10 10.07
CA LYS A 502 17.27 39.91 9.92
C LYS A 502 18.14 39.50 11.14
N MET A 503 17.65 39.30 12.38
CA MET A 503 18.55 38.95 13.50
C MET A 503 17.96 38.13 14.68
N VAL A 504 17.05 37.16 14.47
CA VAL A 504 16.62 36.27 15.60
C VAL A 504 16.57 34.80 15.17
N LYS A 505 17.28 33.93 15.92
CA LYS A 505 17.14 32.46 15.82
C LYS A 505 15.78 32.05 16.39
N LEU A 506 14.99 31.27 15.65
CA LEU A 506 13.74 30.69 16.18
C LEU A 506 14.04 29.95 17.50
N PRO A 507 13.16 30.02 18.51
CA PRO A 507 13.00 28.96 19.48
C PRO A 507 12.46 27.73 18.74
N GLU A 508 13.34 27.05 18.03
CA GLU A 508 13.09 25.92 17.15
C GLU A 508 12.37 24.76 17.87
N ASN A 509 12.46 24.77 19.20
CA ASN A 509 12.20 23.65 20.07
C ASN A 509 10.72 23.42 20.43
N GLN A 510 9.86 24.42 20.56
CA GLN A 510 8.48 24.17 21.06
C GLN A 510 7.48 23.77 19.96
N MET A 511 7.47 24.45 18.82
CA MET A 511 6.51 24.15 17.74
C MET A 511 6.90 22.95 16.86
N LYS A 512 8.20 22.72 16.60
CA LYS A 512 8.66 21.50 15.91
C LYS A 512 8.45 20.24 16.76
N LYS A 513 8.51 20.33 18.10
CA LYS A 513 8.10 19.25 19.01
C LYS A 513 6.61 18.90 18.84
N LYS A 514 5.71 19.89 18.74
CA LYS A 514 4.28 19.66 18.47
C LYS A 514 4.04 18.95 17.13
N LEU A 515 4.76 19.34 16.07
CA LEU A 515 4.71 18.65 14.76
C LEU A 515 5.17 17.19 14.82
N LYS A 516 6.35 16.94 15.43
CA LYS A 516 6.92 15.59 15.58
C LYS A 516 6.04 14.65 16.42
N SER A 517 5.13 15.18 17.23
CA SER A 517 4.20 14.37 18.04
C SER A 517 2.94 13.91 17.30
N ILE A 518 2.52 14.61 16.24
CA ILE A 518 1.23 14.35 15.57
C ILE A 518 1.38 13.31 14.46
N GLU A 519 2.43 13.38 13.66
CA GLU A 519 2.65 12.45 12.53
C GLU A 519 2.74 10.98 13.01
N PRO A 520 3.52 10.63 14.05
CA PRO A 520 3.53 9.27 14.58
C PRO A 520 2.20 8.82 15.17
N LYS A 521 1.41 9.73 15.78
CA LYS A 521 0.07 9.40 16.30
C LYS A 521 -0.88 8.98 15.20
N ILE A 522 -0.84 9.66 14.05
CA ILE A 522 -1.63 9.30 12.86
C ILE A 522 -1.22 7.91 12.36
N GLU A 523 0.09 7.64 12.27
CA GLU A 523 0.58 6.33 11.80
C GLU A 523 0.17 5.19 12.73
N VAL A 524 0.36 5.35 14.04
CA VAL A 524 -0.06 4.35 15.04
C VAL A 524 -1.56 4.07 14.92
N HIS A 525 -2.39 5.11 14.75
CA HIS A 525 -3.82 4.94 14.59
C HIS A 525 -4.19 4.13 13.34
N TYR A 526 -3.57 4.42 12.18
CA TYR A 526 -3.76 3.61 10.97
C TYR A 526 -3.36 2.16 11.17
N HIS A 527 -2.21 1.90 11.81
CA HIS A 527 -1.78 0.53 12.09
C HIS A 527 -2.76 -0.19 13.03
N ASN A 528 -3.24 0.45 14.08
CA ASN A 528 -4.16 -0.15 15.04
C ASN A 528 -5.49 -0.51 14.37
N ILE A 529 -6.07 0.42 13.60
CA ILE A 529 -7.33 0.18 12.88
C ILE A 529 -7.16 -0.92 11.84
N SER A 530 -6.07 -0.91 11.06
CA SER A 530 -5.82 -1.96 10.07
C SER A 530 -5.67 -3.34 10.74
N ARG A 531 -5.09 -3.42 11.95
CA ARG A 531 -5.02 -4.69 12.70
C ARG A 531 -6.38 -5.12 13.23
N LYS A 532 -7.18 -4.17 13.74
CA LYS A 532 -8.55 -4.43 14.20
C LYS A 532 -9.40 -5.05 13.10
N ILE A 533 -9.35 -4.50 11.89
CA ILE A 533 -10.07 -5.02 10.72
C ILE A 533 -9.64 -6.44 10.36
N VAL A 534 -8.33 -6.72 10.29
CA VAL A 534 -7.84 -8.06 9.94
C VAL A 534 -8.17 -9.08 11.02
N ASN A 535 -8.08 -8.71 12.30
CA ASN A 535 -8.51 -9.58 13.39
C ASN A 535 -10.01 -9.86 13.31
N LEU A 536 -10.84 -8.84 13.05
CA LEU A 536 -12.28 -9.02 12.87
C LEU A 536 -12.59 -9.97 11.71
N ALA A 537 -11.93 -9.80 10.57
CA ALA A 537 -12.08 -10.70 9.43
C ALA A 537 -11.73 -12.15 9.81
N LYS A 538 -10.66 -12.35 10.58
CA LYS A 538 -10.24 -13.66 11.06
C LYS A 538 -11.24 -14.27 12.05
N ASP A 539 -11.70 -13.50 13.04
CA ASP A 539 -12.62 -13.94 14.08
C ASP A 539 -13.98 -14.39 13.50
N TYR A 540 -14.42 -13.75 12.41
CA TYR A 540 -15.68 -14.06 11.73
C TYR A 540 -15.53 -14.93 10.48
N ASN A 541 -14.31 -15.40 10.18
CA ASN A 541 -14.01 -16.15 8.96
C ASN A 541 -14.45 -15.44 7.66
N ALA A 542 -14.27 -14.11 7.63
CA ALA A 542 -14.75 -13.24 6.56
C ALA A 542 -13.64 -12.81 5.61
N SER A 543 -13.94 -12.75 4.31
CA SER A 543 -13.10 -12.10 3.31
C SER A 543 -13.25 -10.57 3.40
N ILE A 544 -12.18 -9.83 3.17
CA ILE A 544 -12.21 -8.36 3.21
C ILE A 544 -12.55 -7.83 1.81
N VAL A 545 -13.52 -6.92 1.72
CA VAL A 545 -13.91 -6.30 0.45
C VAL A 545 -13.82 -4.78 0.58
N VAL A 546 -13.06 -4.16 -0.31
CA VAL A 546 -12.89 -2.70 -0.38
C VAL A 546 -13.18 -2.18 -1.77
N GLU A 547 -13.46 -0.90 -1.92
CA GLU A 547 -13.51 -0.28 -3.25
C GLU A 547 -12.11 -0.08 -3.85
N SER A 548 -12.00 -0.05 -5.17
CA SER A 548 -10.79 0.38 -5.87
C SER A 548 -10.80 1.91 -5.96
N LEU A 549 -9.93 2.56 -5.17
CA LEU A 549 -9.76 4.03 -5.18
C LEU A 549 -8.46 4.45 -5.88
N GLU A 550 -7.93 3.61 -6.77
CA GLU A 550 -6.69 3.89 -7.52
C GLU A 550 -6.91 4.92 -8.65
N GLY A 551 -5.89 5.71 -8.96
CA GLY A 551 -5.77 6.37 -10.27
C GLY A 551 -6.31 7.80 -10.46
N GLY A 552 -7.13 8.36 -9.56
CA GLY A 552 -7.61 9.73 -9.73
C GLY A 552 -8.15 10.27 -8.43
N GLY A 553 -7.46 11.25 -7.84
CA GLY A 553 -7.88 11.79 -6.55
C GLY A 553 -9.38 12.13 -6.57
N LEU A 554 -10.11 11.74 -5.52
CA LEU A 554 -11.52 12.09 -5.25
C LEU A 554 -11.83 13.60 -5.37
N LYS A 555 -10.82 14.43 -5.64
CA LYS A 555 -10.92 15.84 -5.97
C LYS A 555 -11.88 16.01 -7.14
N GLN A 556 -12.99 16.68 -6.87
CA GLN A 556 -13.90 17.10 -7.91
C GLN A 556 -13.21 18.19 -8.75
N HIS A 557 -12.92 17.87 -10.01
CA HIS A 557 -12.45 18.83 -11.00
C HIS A 557 -13.67 19.46 -11.68
N GLY A 558 -14.01 20.69 -11.29
CA GLY A 558 -15.13 21.45 -11.87
C GLY A 558 -14.75 22.91 -12.09
N ARG A 559 -15.13 23.46 -13.26
CA ARG A 559 -14.75 24.78 -13.78
C ARG A 559 -15.30 26.00 -13.00
N LYS A 560 -15.95 25.85 -11.84
CA LYS A 560 -16.38 27.00 -11.01
C LYS A 560 -15.86 26.92 -9.56
N LYS A 561 -15.07 27.94 -9.18
CA LYS A 561 -14.32 28.12 -7.92
C LYS A 561 -15.19 28.32 -6.67
N ASN A 562 -16.20 27.49 -6.43
CA ASN A 562 -17.01 27.59 -5.21
C ASN A 562 -16.16 27.30 -3.96
N ALA A 563 -16.28 28.13 -2.92
CA ALA A 563 -15.51 27.98 -1.67
C ALA A 563 -15.73 26.61 -1.00
N ARG A 564 -16.93 26.05 -1.16
CA ARG A 564 -17.31 24.70 -0.71
C ARG A 564 -16.47 23.60 -1.39
N ASN A 565 -16.31 23.65 -2.71
CA ASN A 565 -15.52 22.67 -3.46
C ASN A 565 -14.03 22.75 -3.12
N ARG A 566 -13.51 23.96 -2.86
CA ARG A 566 -12.14 24.13 -2.35
C ARG A 566 -11.93 23.50 -0.97
N SER A 567 -12.90 23.63 -0.06
CA SER A 567 -12.86 23.01 1.26
C SER A 567 -12.93 21.48 1.19
N LEU A 568 -13.80 20.95 0.32
CA LEU A 568 -13.97 19.51 0.10
C LEU A 568 -12.71 18.89 -0.53
N ASN A 569 -12.23 19.44 -1.65
CA ASN A 569 -11.00 18.97 -2.30
C ASN A 569 -9.79 19.05 -1.36
N TYR A 570 -9.82 20.01 -0.45
CA TYR A 570 -8.83 20.11 0.61
C TYR A 570 -8.98 18.97 1.64
N ALA A 571 -10.18 18.70 2.17
CA ALA A 571 -10.41 17.57 3.07
C ALA A 571 -9.99 16.23 2.44
N LEU A 572 -10.32 16.04 1.16
CA LEU A 572 -9.94 14.85 0.37
C LEU A 572 -8.41 14.73 0.19
N SER A 573 -7.71 15.85 -0.02
CA SER A 573 -6.24 15.84 -0.11
C SER A 573 -5.53 15.49 1.20
N LEU A 574 -6.25 15.51 2.33
CA LEU A 574 -5.70 15.14 3.62
C LEU A 574 -5.90 13.66 3.94
N PHE A 575 -6.67 12.90 3.18
CA PHE A 575 -6.99 11.53 3.55
C PHE A 575 -6.15 10.54 2.75
N ASP A 576 -5.52 9.59 3.46
CA ASP A 576 -4.60 8.63 2.84
C ASP A 576 -5.32 7.29 2.57
N TYR A 577 -6.34 7.30 1.70
CA TYR A 577 -7.20 6.13 1.43
C TYR A 577 -6.38 4.89 1.05
N GLY A 578 -5.39 5.07 0.16
CA GLY A 578 -4.50 3.99 -0.26
C GLY A 578 -3.57 3.49 0.85
N LYS A 579 -3.22 4.32 1.84
CA LYS A 579 -2.34 3.90 2.96
C LYS A 579 -3.07 2.94 3.90
N ILE A 580 -4.34 3.18 4.21
CA ILE A 580 -5.10 2.25 5.07
C ILE A 580 -5.32 0.93 4.34
N ALA A 581 -5.71 0.96 3.07
CA ALA A 581 -5.91 -0.26 2.29
C ALA A 581 -4.63 -1.09 2.16
N SER A 582 -3.48 -0.46 1.88
CA SER A 582 -2.21 -1.19 1.81
C SER A 582 -1.77 -1.77 3.16
N LEU A 583 -2.07 -1.08 4.27
CA LEU A 583 -1.82 -1.61 5.62
C LEU A 583 -2.75 -2.77 5.99
N ILE A 584 -4.01 -2.74 5.55
CA ILE A 584 -4.95 -3.86 5.69
C ILE A 584 -4.45 -5.03 4.86
N LYS A 585 -4.16 -4.82 3.57
CA LYS A 585 -3.66 -5.85 2.64
C LYS A 585 -2.42 -6.55 3.19
N TYR A 586 -1.38 -5.77 3.54
CA TYR A 586 -0.16 -6.32 4.13
C TYR A 586 -0.42 -7.20 5.36
N LYS A 587 -1.36 -6.80 6.24
CA LYS A 587 -1.67 -7.57 7.45
C LYS A 587 -2.57 -8.77 7.17
N ALA A 588 -3.47 -8.65 6.19
CA ALA A 588 -4.34 -9.71 5.73
C ALA A 588 -3.51 -10.85 5.11
N ASP A 589 -2.55 -10.51 4.24
CA ASP A 589 -1.63 -11.46 3.61
C ASP A 589 -0.78 -12.23 4.64
N LEU A 590 -0.37 -11.56 5.72
CA LEU A 590 0.37 -12.22 6.81
C LEU A 590 -0.47 -13.22 7.62
N GLU A 591 -1.79 -13.09 7.58
CA GLU A 591 -2.73 -13.92 8.34
C GLU A 591 -3.56 -14.85 7.43
N GLY A 592 -3.32 -14.81 6.11
CA GLY A 592 -4.05 -15.61 5.12
C GLY A 592 -5.47 -15.12 4.84
N VAL A 593 -5.84 -13.91 5.25
CA VAL A 593 -7.17 -13.36 5.02
C VAL A 593 -7.28 -12.86 3.57
N PRO A 594 -8.19 -13.39 2.73
CA PRO A 594 -8.36 -12.90 1.37
C PRO A 594 -8.93 -11.47 1.37
N MET A 595 -8.41 -10.64 0.48
CA MET A 595 -8.84 -9.25 0.30
C MET A 595 -9.14 -8.98 -1.17
N TYR A 596 -10.35 -8.50 -1.44
CA TYR A 596 -10.86 -8.19 -2.77
C TYR A 596 -11.07 -6.69 -2.96
N GLU A 597 -10.98 -6.24 -4.21
CA GLU A 597 -11.38 -4.90 -4.62
C GLU A 597 -12.52 -4.89 -5.65
N VAL A 598 -13.47 -3.97 -5.47
CA VAL A 598 -14.62 -3.77 -6.38
C VAL A 598 -14.58 -2.38 -6.99
N LEU A 599 -15.25 -2.18 -8.13
CA LEU A 599 -15.31 -0.84 -8.73
C LEU A 599 -16.05 0.15 -7.80
N PRO A 600 -15.63 1.42 -7.72
CA PRO A 600 -16.30 2.42 -6.87
C PRO A 600 -17.63 2.93 -7.45
N ALA A 601 -17.98 2.53 -8.67
CA ALA A 601 -19.22 2.94 -9.31
C ALA A 601 -20.43 2.33 -8.59
N TYR A 602 -21.45 3.16 -8.32
CA TYR A 602 -22.76 2.79 -7.77
C TYR A 602 -22.80 2.17 -6.35
N THR A 603 -21.68 1.76 -5.76
CA THR A 603 -21.57 1.22 -4.39
C THR A 603 -22.16 2.14 -3.31
N SER A 604 -22.04 3.46 -3.52
CA SER A 604 -22.55 4.51 -2.65
C SER A 604 -23.96 4.99 -2.99
N GLN A 605 -24.52 4.52 -4.10
CA GLN A 605 -25.79 5.00 -4.69
C GLN A 605 -26.89 3.94 -4.68
N GLN A 606 -26.61 2.73 -4.19
CA GLN A 606 -27.53 1.60 -4.15
C GLN A 606 -27.97 1.31 -2.70
N CYS A 607 -29.19 0.82 -2.50
CA CYS A 607 -29.63 0.31 -1.20
C CYS A 607 -29.18 -1.14 -1.05
N ALA A 608 -28.45 -1.47 0.02
CA ALA A 608 -27.94 -2.83 0.22
C ALA A 608 -29.04 -3.89 0.29
N LYS A 609 -30.20 -3.55 0.87
CA LYS A 609 -31.35 -4.47 0.95
C LYS A 609 -31.93 -4.76 -0.44
N CYS A 610 -32.09 -3.74 -1.28
CA CYS A 610 -32.58 -3.93 -2.66
C CYS A 610 -31.59 -4.72 -3.52
N VAL A 611 -30.29 -4.48 -3.37
CA VAL A 611 -29.24 -5.26 -4.05
C VAL A 611 -29.31 -6.73 -3.62
N LEU A 612 -29.52 -7.00 -2.32
CA LEU A 612 -29.66 -8.35 -1.81
C LEU A 612 -30.93 -9.05 -2.34
N GLU A 613 -32.06 -8.34 -2.43
CA GLU A 613 -33.32 -8.88 -2.96
C GLU A 613 -33.26 -9.18 -4.46
N LYS A 614 -32.72 -8.26 -5.28
CA LYS A 614 -32.66 -8.42 -6.74
C LYS A 614 -31.46 -9.25 -7.22
N GLY A 615 -30.40 -9.36 -6.42
CA GLY A 615 -29.15 -10.05 -6.81
C GLY A 615 -28.26 -9.26 -7.77
N SER A 616 -28.62 -8.01 -8.10
CA SER A 616 -27.89 -7.13 -9.01
C SER A 616 -27.99 -5.67 -8.57
N PHE A 617 -27.22 -4.78 -9.20
CA PHE A 617 -27.45 -3.35 -9.03
C PHE A 617 -28.80 -2.97 -9.63
N VAL A 618 -29.55 -2.16 -8.89
CA VAL A 618 -30.90 -1.78 -9.29
C VAL A 618 -30.82 -0.51 -10.12
N ASP A 619 -31.15 -0.61 -11.40
CA ASP A 619 -31.42 0.57 -12.21
C ASP A 619 -32.72 1.22 -11.73
N PRO A 620 -32.78 2.56 -11.63
CA PRO A 620 -34.01 3.24 -11.24
C PRO A 620 -35.07 3.03 -12.34
N GLU A 621 -36.21 2.45 -11.97
CA GLU A 621 -37.33 2.24 -12.87
C GLU A 621 -38.04 3.58 -13.16
N ILE A 622 -38.48 3.77 -14.42
CA ILE A 622 -39.29 4.93 -14.80
C ILE A 622 -40.74 4.61 -14.45
N ILE A 623 -41.25 5.21 -13.38
CA ILE A 623 -42.64 5.02 -12.95
C ILE A 623 -43.63 5.81 -13.80
N GLY A 624 -43.16 6.86 -14.46
CA GLY A 624 -43.95 7.65 -15.40
C GLY A 624 -43.24 8.95 -15.79
N TYR A 625 -43.93 9.82 -16.53
CA TYR A 625 -43.44 11.15 -16.88
C TYR A 625 -44.25 12.23 -16.16
N VAL A 626 -43.61 13.33 -15.77
CA VAL A 626 -44.28 14.47 -15.12
C VAL A 626 -45.40 15.01 -15.99
N GLU A 627 -45.19 14.99 -17.31
CA GLU A 627 -46.15 15.42 -18.32
C GLU A 627 -47.45 14.59 -18.28
N ASP A 628 -47.36 13.30 -17.91
CA ASP A 628 -48.46 12.33 -17.92
C ASP A 628 -49.32 12.36 -16.64
N ILE A 629 -48.92 13.12 -15.62
CA ILE A 629 -49.65 13.25 -14.34
C ILE A 629 -51.07 13.77 -14.60
N GLY A 630 -52.12 13.01 -14.27
CA GLY A 630 -53.52 13.37 -14.55
C GLY A 630 -54.11 12.84 -15.85
N ILE A 631 -53.33 12.16 -16.69
CA ILE A 631 -53.82 11.38 -17.85
C ILE A 631 -53.96 9.90 -17.47
N LYS A 632 -53.04 9.39 -16.63
CA LYS A 632 -53.14 8.05 -16.01
C LYS A 632 -53.45 8.20 -14.51
N GLY A 633 -54.60 7.70 -14.06
CA GLY A 633 -54.97 7.68 -12.64
C GLY A 633 -53.94 6.96 -11.76
N SER A 634 -53.37 5.86 -12.26
CA SER A 634 -52.43 5.01 -11.52
C SER A 634 -51.11 5.70 -11.12
N LEU A 635 -50.65 6.71 -11.86
CA LEU A 635 -49.39 7.40 -11.55
C LEU A 635 -49.52 8.32 -10.33
N LEU A 636 -50.69 8.92 -10.13
CA LEU A 636 -50.95 9.75 -8.95
C LEU A 636 -50.96 8.89 -7.69
N ASP A 637 -51.65 7.75 -7.72
CA ASP A 637 -51.70 6.83 -6.58
C ASP A 637 -50.29 6.36 -6.18
N SER A 638 -49.44 5.98 -7.16
CA SER A 638 -48.04 5.59 -6.90
C SER A 638 -47.17 6.73 -6.35
N LEU A 639 -47.42 8.00 -6.72
CA LEU A 639 -46.64 9.14 -6.22
C LEU A 639 -46.95 9.48 -4.75
N PHE A 640 -48.12 9.07 -4.27
CA PHE A 640 -48.65 9.36 -2.93
C PHE A 640 -48.74 8.11 -2.04
N GLU A 641 -48.26 6.96 -2.50
CA GLU A 641 -48.20 5.73 -1.72
C GLU A 641 -47.43 5.94 -0.42
N GLY A 642 -48.04 5.60 0.72
CA GLY A 642 -47.47 5.80 2.06
C GLY A 642 -47.58 7.21 2.65
N THR A 643 -48.26 8.16 1.98
CA THR A 643 -48.39 9.56 2.47
C THR A 643 -49.64 9.84 3.33
N GLU A 644 -50.43 8.83 3.70
CA GLU A 644 -51.70 8.96 4.44
C GLU A 644 -52.75 9.87 3.73
N LEU A 645 -52.63 10.02 2.41
CA LEU A 645 -53.52 10.85 1.59
C LEU A 645 -54.26 9.97 0.57
N SER A 646 -55.53 10.30 0.32
CA SER A 646 -56.42 9.56 -0.59
C SER A 646 -57.22 10.52 -1.48
N SER A 647 -57.88 9.98 -2.53
CA SER A 647 -58.75 10.74 -3.45
C SER A 647 -58.06 11.95 -4.10
N ILE A 648 -56.87 11.73 -4.68
CA ILE A 648 -56.04 12.80 -5.25
C ILE A 648 -56.61 13.25 -6.60
N GLN A 649 -56.84 14.54 -6.77
CA GLN A 649 -57.35 15.13 -8.01
C GLN A 649 -56.46 16.29 -8.50
N VAL A 650 -56.29 16.39 -9.82
CA VAL A 650 -55.55 17.49 -10.45
C VAL A 650 -56.49 18.68 -10.65
N LEU A 651 -56.20 19.80 -9.99
CA LEU A 651 -56.98 21.02 -10.12
C LEU A 651 -56.49 21.88 -11.29
N LYS A 652 -55.17 22.08 -11.38
CA LYS A 652 -54.57 22.99 -12.38
C LYS A 652 -53.13 22.61 -12.71
N LYS A 653 -52.80 22.62 -14.01
CA LYS A 653 -51.41 22.50 -14.49
C LYS A 653 -50.88 23.87 -14.94
N ILE A 654 -49.72 24.26 -14.40
CA ILE A 654 -48.96 25.45 -14.77
C ILE A 654 -47.53 25.00 -15.09
N LYS A 655 -46.78 25.75 -15.90
CA LYS A 655 -45.38 25.44 -16.20
C LYS A 655 -44.57 25.26 -14.91
N ASN A 656 -43.98 24.08 -14.72
CA ASN A 656 -43.19 23.67 -13.55
C ASN A 656 -43.97 23.55 -12.21
N LYS A 657 -45.30 23.60 -12.24
CA LYS A 657 -46.17 23.54 -11.04
C LYS A 657 -47.53 22.88 -11.34
N ILE A 658 -47.92 21.89 -10.55
CA ILE A 658 -49.25 21.25 -10.62
C ILE A 658 -49.95 21.45 -9.28
N GLU A 659 -51.18 21.96 -9.30
CA GLU A 659 -52.04 22.11 -8.13
C GLU A 659 -52.98 20.91 -8.05
N LEU A 660 -53.03 20.29 -6.87
CA LEU A 660 -53.81 19.08 -6.61
C LEU A 660 -54.68 19.29 -5.36
N SER A 661 -55.80 18.57 -5.26
CA SER A 661 -56.53 18.36 -4.00
C SER A 661 -56.39 16.90 -3.58
N ALA A 662 -56.38 16.64 -2.28
CA ALA A 662 -56.41 15.30 -1.70
C ALA A 662 -57.20 15.32 -0.38
N ARG A 663 -57.57 14.16 0.15
CA ARG A 663 -58.19 14.00 1.46
C ARG A 663 -57.26 13.29 2.43
N ASP A 664 -57.18 13.75 3.68
CA ASP A 664 -56.48 13.02 4.74
C ASP A 664 -57.31 11.87 5.33
N ASN A 665 -56.73 11.13 6.29
CA ASN A 665 -57.38 10.07 7.05
C ASN A 665 -58.65 10.52 7.80
N HIS A 666 -58.85 11.82 8.01
CA HIS A 666 -60.05 12.40 8.62
C HIS A 666 -61.03 12.95 7.57
N ASN A 667 -60.82 12.62 6.30
CA ASN A 667 -61.65 13.01 5.15
C ASN A 667 -61.68 14.53 4.90
N LYS A 668 -60.70 15.27 5.44
CA LYS A 668 -60.58 16.72 5.25
C LYS A 668 -59.82 17.03 3.96
N GLU A 669 -60.33 17.98 3.19
CA GLU A 669 -59.70 18.39 1.94
C GLU A 669 -58.42 19.21 2.18
N ILE A 670 -57.36 18.84 1.45
CA ILE A 670 -56.03 19.42 1.53
C ILE A 670 -55.59 19.83 0.14
N ASN A 671 -55.23 21.11 0.00
CA ASN A 671 -54.60 21.62 -1.20
C ASN A 671 -53.11 21.29 -1.21
N LEU A 672 -52.64 20.78 -2.35
CA LEU A 672 -51.27 20.35 -2.58
C LEU A 672 -50.70 21.04 -3.80
N ILE A 673 -49.39 21.24 -3.79
CA ILE A 673 -48.64 21.84 -4.88
C ILE A 673 -47.45 20.94 -5.20
N LEU A 674 -47.45 20.37 -6.39
CA LEU A 674 -46.31 19.66 -6.94
C LEU A 674 -45.46 20.65 -7.75
N LYS A 675 -44.19 20.79 -7.41
CA LYS A 675 -43.21 21.62 -8.12
C LYS A 675 -42.12 20.73 -8.66
N TYR A 676 -41.69 20.95 -9.90
CA TYR A 676 -40.61 20.15 -10.48
C TYR A 676 -39.59 21.02 -11.21
N ASN A 677 -38.34 20.59 -11.19
CA ASN A 677 -37.23 21.18 -11.93
C ASN A 677 -36.16 20.10 -12.21
N PHE A 678 -35.08 20.46 -12.90
CA PHE A 678 -33.96 19.55 -13.21
C PHE A 678 -33.30 18.85 -11.99
N LYS A 679 -33.60 19.26 -10.75
CA LYS A 679 -33.08 18.63 -9.53
C LYS A 679 -34.04 17.61 -8.91
N GLY A 680 -35.33 17.66 -9.25
CA GLY A 680 -36.34 16.78 -8.66
C GLY A 680 -37.76 17.35 -8.74
N LEU A 681 -38.71 16.50 -8.37
CA LEU A 681 -40.14 16.75 -8.21
C LEU A 681 -40.48 16.71 -6.72
N VAL A 682 -41.03 17.79 -6.20
CA VAL A 682 -41.33 17.98 -4.78
C VAL A 682 -42.82 18.28 -4.63
N ILE A 683 -43.47 17.56 -3.72
CA ILE A 683 -44.88 17.76 -3.38
C ILE A 683 -44.94 18.49 -2.05
N VAL A 684 -45.66 19.61 -2.00
CA VAL A 684 -45.82 20.43 -0.79
C VAL A 684 -47.28 20.67 -0.43
N ARG A 685 -47.59 20.77 0.86
CA ARG A 685 -48.91 21.20 1.34
C ARG A 685 -49.09 22.71 1.11
N GLY A 686 -50.21 23.11 0.51
CA GLY A 686 -50.46 24.47 0.03
C GLY A 686 -50.48 25.54 1.13
N GLN A 687 -50.98 25.21 2.33
CA GLN A 687 -51.14 26.15 3.44
C GLN A 687 -49.81 26.41 4.19
N ASP A 688 -49.05 25.35 4.52
CA ASP A 688 -47.86 25.45 5.39
C ASP A 688 -46.51 25.27 4.66
N LYS A 689 -46.54 25.05 3.33
CA LYS A 689 -45.36 24.73 2.48
C LYS A 689 -44.52 23.56 2.99
N GLU A 690 -45.13 22.64 3.73
CA GLU A 690 -44.48 21.43 4.21
C GLU A 690 -44.25 20.44 3.06
N GLU A 691 -43.03 19.92 2.92
CA GLU A 691 -42.68 18.89 1.92
C GLU A 691 -43.26 17.54 2.35
N ILE A 692 -44.16 16.98 1.53
CA ILE A 692 -44.82 15.70 1.78
C ILE A 692 -44.02 14.56 1.16
N ALA A 693 -43.57 14.74 -0.09
CA ALA A 693 -42.81 13.74 -0.83
C ALA A 693 -41.85 14.40 -1.83
N GLU A 694 -40.74 13.72 -2.14
CA GLU A 694 -39.75 14.17 -3.13
C GLU A 694 -39.33 13.01 -4.03
N HIS A 695 -39.69 13.12 -5.30
CA HIS A 695 -39.36 12.16 -6.34
C HIS A 695 -38.24 12.72 -7.24
N PRO A 696 -37.19 11.95 -7.52
CA PRO A 696 -36.15 12.37 -8.46
C PRO A 696 -36.67 12.29 -9.91
N ILE A 697 -36.19 13.20 -10.76
CA ILE A 697 -36.57 13.21 -12.17
C ILE A 697 -35.35 13.33 -13.07
N LYS A 698 -35.42 12.79 -14.28
CA LYS A 698 -34.38 12.90 -15.31
C LYS A 698 -35.04 13.27 -16.64
N GLU A 699 -34.44 14.21 -17.35
CA GLU A 699 -34.90 14.58 -18.69
C GLU A 699 -34.48 13.49 -19.69
N ILE A 700 -35.46 12.93 -20.40
CA ILE A 700 -35.30 11.91 -21.44
C ILE A 700 -36.16 12.36 -22.63
N ASN A 701 -35.52 12.61 -23.78
CA ASN A 701 -36.19 13.02 -25.02
C ASN A 701 -37.16 14.21 -24.84
N GLY A 702 -36.79 15.21 -24.03
CA GLY A 702 -37.59 16.42 -23.78
C GLY A 702 -38.76 16.26 -22.80
N LYS A 703 -38.91 15.08 -22.18
CA LYS A 703 -39.87 14.83 -21.07
C LYS A 703 -39.14 14.56 -19.76
N PHE A 704 -39.75 14.91 -18.63
CA PHE A 704 -39.21 14.59 -17.30
C PHE A 704 -39.68 13.21 -16.83
N ALA A 705 -38.83 12.20 -17.00
CA ALA A 705 -39.06 10.88 -16.42
C ALA A 705 -38.95 10.95 -14.90
N ILE A 706 -40.01 10.52 -14.20
CA ILE A 706 -40.03 10.31 -12.77
C ILE A 706 -39.39 8.95 -12.51
N LEU A 707 -38.34 8.96 -11.70
CA LEU A 707 -37.56 7.79 -11.41
C LEU A 707 -37.90 7.32 -10.00
N ASP A 708 -38.16 6.04 -9.79
CA ASP A 708 -38.09 5.46 -8.46
C ASP A 708 -36.61 5.23 -8.13
N PHE A 709 -35.88 6.29 -7.75
CA PHE A 709 -34.56 6.04 -7.19
C PHE A 709 -34.74 5.36 -5.84
N VAL A 710 -34.38 4.09 -5.86
CA VAL A 710 -34.30 3.19 -4.73
C VAL A 710 -33.41 3.72 -3.59
N TYR A 711 -32.50 4.68 -3.80
CA TYR A 711 -31.67 5.23 -2.71
C TYR A 711 -31.15 6.66 -2.94
N LYS A 712 -31.43 7.58 -2.01
CA LYS A 712 -30.96 8.98 -2.00
C LYS A 712 -30.09 9.27 -0.78
N ARG A 713 -28.96 9.96 -0.97
CA ARG A 713 -28.14 10.49 0.15
C ARG A 713 -28.58 11.90 0.52
N GLY A 714 -28.82 12.12 1.81
CA GLY A 714 -29.28 13.39 2.36
C GLY A 714 -28.88 13.61 3.81
N LYS A 715 -29.63 14.49 4.45
CA LYS A 715 -29.54 14.85 5.86
C LYS A 715 -30.73 14.24 6.58
N GLU A 716 -30.55 13.85 7.83
CA GLU A 716 -31.67 13.39 8.67
C GLU A 716 -32.78 14.44 8.69
N LYS A 717 -33.98 14.06 8.24
CA LYS A 717 -35.20 14.86 8.34
C LYS A 717 -35.99 14.28 9.52
N VAL A 718 -36.05 15.00 10.64
CA VAL A 718 -36.95 14.63 11.75
C VAL A 718 -38.31 15.26 11.50
N GLY A 719 -39.37 14.44 11.51
CA GLY A 719 -40.75 14.91 11.35
C GLY A 719 -41.13 15.97 12.39
N LYS A 720 -42.01 16.91 12.01
CA LYS A 720 -42.50 17.98 12.89
C LYS A 720 -43.71 17.55 13.72
N LYS A 721 -43.81 18.08 14.94
CA LYS A 721 -45.09 18.46 15.56
C LYS A 721 -45.21 20.00 15.46
N GLY A 722 -46.06 20.52 14.58
CA GLY A 722 -46.47 21.93 14.54
C GLY A 722 -45.48 22.97 13.96
N ASN A 723 -45.72 24.25 14.27
CA ASN A 723 -45.19 25.44 13.57
C ASN A 723 -43.72 25.84 13.84
N GLN A 724 -42.85 24.95 14.33
CA GLN A 724 -41.42 25.23 14.47
C GLN A 724 -40.59 24.66 13.30
N LYS A 725 -39.52 25.36 12.91
CA LYS A 725 -38.55 24.92 11.87
C LYS A 725 -37.97 23.55 12.24
N VAL A 726 -37.95 22.63 11.26
CA VAL A 726 -37.39 21.27 11.34
C VAL A 726 -36.03 21.31 12.04
N ARG A 727 -35.93 20.69 13.22
CA ARG A 727 -34.66 20.60 13.96
C ARG A 727 -33.82 19.48 13.35
N TYR A 728 -32.68 19.89 12.81
CA TYR A 728 -31.63 18.98 12.38
C TYR A 728 -30.96 18.36 13.61
N THR A 729 -31.12 17.05 13.81
CA THR A 729 -30.51 16.23 14.89
C THR A 729 -28.98 16.13 14.83
N GLY A 730 -28.37 16.67 13.77
CA GLY A 730 -26.93 16.77 13.65
C GLY A 730 -26.28 15.65 12.82
N ASN A 731 -27.01 14.61 12.41
CA ASN A 731 -26.44 13.55 11.58
C ASN A 731 -26.32 13.98 10.10
N LYS A 732 -25.08 14.04 9.59
CA LYS A 732 -24.70 14.67 8.31
C LYS A 732 -24.78 13.78 7.09
N LYS A 733 -25.01 12.49 7.28
CA LYS A 733 -24.95 11.51 6.20
C LYS A 733 -25.96 10.39 6.43
N VAL A 734 -27.11 10.55 5.82
CA VAL A 734 -28.20 9.57 5.89
C VAL A 734 -28.60 9.19 4.47
N GLY A 735 -28.84 7.92 4.24
CA GLY A 735 -29.46 7.38 3.05
C GLY A 735 -30.96 7.17 3.26
N TYR A 736 -31.76 7.40 2.23
CA TYR A 736 -33.19 7.10 2.23
C TYR A 736 -33.51 6.22 1.04
N CYS A 737 -34.13 5.08 1.31
CA CYS A 737 -34.67 4.17 0.31
C CYS A 737 -36.19 4.29 0.28
N SER A 738 -36.80 4.37 -0.90
CA SER A 738 -38.27 4.36 -1.06
C SER A 738 -38.90 3.12 -0.43
N LYS A 739 -38.29 1.95 -0.63
CA LYS A 739 -38.78 0.65 -0.09
C LYS A 739 -38.41 0.38 1.36
N HIS A 740 -37.19 0.72 1.79
CA HIS A 740 -36.64 0.30 3.09
C HIS A 740 -36.36 1.44 4.08
N GLY A 741 -36.72 2.67 3.73
CA GLY A 741 -36.62 3.84 4.59
C GLY A 741 -35.20 4.31 4.86
N GLN A 742 -35.00 4.91 6.03
CA GLN A 742 -33.78 5.61 6.41
C GLN A 742 -32.66 4.67 6.89
N VAL A 743 -31.44 4.84 6.38
CA VAL A 743 -30.24 4.10 6.81
C VAL A 743 -29.01 5.02 6.90
N ASP A 744 -28.00 4.68 7.69
CA ASP A 744 -26.74 5.43 7.69
C ASP A 744 -26.03 5.24 6.33
N ALA A 745 -25.60 6.34 5.71
CA ALA A 745 -25.11 6.29 4.34
C ALA A 745 -23.73 5.63 4.18
N ASP A 746 -22.88 5.73 5.21
CA ASP A 746 -21.56 5.13 5.22
C ASP A 746 -21.69 3.62 5.51
N LEU A 747 -22.58 3.21 6.44
CA LEU A 747 -22.90 1.79 6.67
C LEU A 747 -23.59 1.13 5.48
N ASN A 748 -24.50 1.81 4.81
CA ASN A 748 -25.14 1.25 3.63
C ASN A 748 -24.11 0.99 2.51
N ALA A 749 -23.13 1.89 2.33
CA ALA A 749 -22.05 1.66 1.38
C ALA A 749 -21.19 0.45 1.76
N SER A 750 -20.80 0.30 3.04
CA SER A 750 -20.05 -0.88 3.48
C SER A 750 -20.83 -2.19 3.25
N ARG A 751 -22.15 -2.15 3.44
CA ARG A 751 -23.03 -3.29 3.13
C ARG A 751 -23.08 -3.63 1.64
N VAL A 752 -23.26 -2.64 0.77
CA VAL A 752 -23.24 -2.85 -0.70
C VAL A 752 -21.89 -3.42 -1.14
N ILE A 753 -20.78 -2.90 -0.61
CA ILE A 753 -19.43 -3.39 -0.91
C ILE A 753 -19.28 -4.87 -0.54
N ALA A 754 -19.79 -5.30 0.62
CA ALA A 754 -19.79 -6.71 1.00
C ALA A 754 -20.60 -7.56 0.00
N LEU A 755 -21.78 -7.07 -0.39
CA LEU A 755 -22.66 -7.76 -1.34
C LEU A 755 -22.06 -7.88 -2.74
N CYS A 756 -21.24 -6.92 -3.17
CA CYS A 756 -20.55 -7.01 -4.46
C CYS A 756 -19.74 -8.31 -4.59
N LYS A 757 -19.03 -8.71 -3.53
CA LYS A 757 -18.29 -9.98 -3.56
C LYS A 757 -19.20 -11.20 -3.40
N TYR A 758 -20.23 -11.10 -2.57
CA TYR A 758 -21.19 -12.21 -2.36
C TYR A 758 -21.97 -12.57 -3.64
N LEU A 759 -22.46 -11.55 -4.36
CA LEU A 759 -23.28 -11.70 -5.57
C LEU A 759 -22.44 -11.73 -6.86
N ASP A 760 -21.11 -11.59 -6.74
CA ASP A 760 -20.18 -11.47 -7.86
C ASP A 760 -20.52 -10.33 -8.85
N ILE A 761 -20.96 -9.20 -8.31
CA ILE A 761 -21.32 -8.00 -9.09
C ILE A 761 -20.24 -6.92 -8.95
N ASN A 762 -20.13 -6.07 -9.98
CA ASN A 762 -19.22 -4.93 -9.99
C ASN A 762 -17.71 -5.30 -9.97
N ASP A 763 -17.40 -6.43 -10.62
CA ASP A 763 -16.06 -6.93 -10.93
C ASP A 763 -15.15 -7.08 -9.69
N PRO A 764 -15.46 -7.98 -8.75
CA PRO A 764 -14.62 -8.23 -7.58
C PRO A 764 -13.36 -9.02 -7.95
N ILE A 765 -12.21 -8.37 -7.93
CA ILE A 765 -10.90 -9.03 -8.17
C ILE A 765 -10.07 -9.08 -6.88
N LEU A 766 -9.04 -9.93 -6.83
CA LEU A 766 -8.11 -9.91 -5.70
C LEU A 766 -7.37 -8.57 -5.64
N PHE A 767 -7.24 -8.03 -4.44
CA PHE A 767 -6.62 -6.72 -4.24
C PHE A 767 -5.16 -6.73 -4.74
N GLY A 768 -4.87 -5.87 -5.72
CA GLY A 768 -3.55 -5.74 -6.35
C GLY A 768 -3.39 -6.48 -7.68
N GLU A 769 -4.38 -7.26 -8.12
CA GLU A 769 -4.41 -7.80 -9.48
C GLU A 769 -4.77 -6.73 -10.51
N GLN A 770 -4.26 -6.87 -11.74
CA GLN A 770 -4.66 -5.99 -12.83
C GLN A 770 -6.02 -6.42 -13.36
N ARG A 771 -6.99 -5.48 -13.38
CA ARG A 771 -8.26 -5.69 -14.09
C ARG A 771 -7.95 -5.96 -15.56
N LYS A 772 -8.53 -7.02 -16.12
CA LYS A 772 -8.48 -7.25 -17.57
C LYS A 772 -9.11 -6.03 -18.23
N SER A 773 -8.32 -5.25 -18.95
CA SER A 773 -8.85 -4.13 -19.72
C SER A 773 -9.80 -4.70 -20.77
N PHE A 774 -11.10 -4.51 -20.58
CA PHE A 774 -12.03 -4.66 -21.69
C PHE A 774 -11.67 -3.59 -22.73
N LYS A 775 -11.34 -4.06 -23.94
CA LYS A 775 -11.04 -3.21 -25.10
C LYS A 775 -12.30 -2.50 -25.57
#